data_AF-A0A1M7T1F2-F1
#
_entry.id   AF-A0A1M7T1F2-F1
#
_cell.length_a   1.000
_cell.length_b   1.000
_cell.length_c   1.000
_cell.angle_alpha   90.00
_cell.angle_beta   90.00
_cell.angle_gamma   90.00
#
_symmetry.space_group_name_H-M   'P 1'
#
loop_
_entity.id
_entity.type
_entity.pdbx_description
1 polymer ?
#
loop_
_entity_poly.entity_id
_entity_poly.type
_entity_poly.pdbx_seq_one_letter_code
_entity_poly.pdbx_strand_id
1 'polypeptide(L)'
;MAKKLYSAYVQEGSDILLHVLADFIEKNMKRVYRSNWWNEILGMFYNAAPALPTDGSDEELIDSLDFARCIKIITWRWREVFEDSFGDNSRICSNYVHELLGVRNAKAHIGRKDIEQQDAERALDTMLRLCKYIDTDSAEKIKEIYKVVRNGGNEAFIIDGPTSIDVPTNVEVEDLPEGSIKNLKDLVGTEVVKKTTLTKKITLGGKVQAYPIYKVRLDYLYYNDQNDRVGTWISRYCAENGMDSLASLKREEYNNIVEEFVYESNPDAIKKTQKNILRYGQREPGVTLIDGRIVDGNRRYTCLRRIGRESTDTQYFETVLIDVDAEADKKKIKLLELAIQHGEEKKVDYDLIDYAIGTYKDVYQTHLLTIEEYASSTEESVSEVQKRIDIARIIVEFMEYVRLPERYYIAREYQVYSVFDEMLPVLNKLSEEDKEQLKNIVFNNVLLQANRDQRKFIRDIKKLVSDNAYREYFDNQKDINNLIHEKFDAIEVTSKNDLDDFANNNAILKEKLRNSIEQSLQSSKEKKALLKPIENVTKSVSLMAEVDENTFGKMNTEEKEELLDGINRLSNVLDEYGAKLGTDDSGQAIMLKPLKLAISNANNPAIICKNIFECISSESITVKLTAVKESVSQSDSCEVQLFFVDSSYKKVSTVQSETIYVGQESECTLTVSADVAEEYVYLVIQLADNDKDEAIRIIPFELDR
;
A
#
# COMPACT_ATOMS: atom_id res chain seq x y z
N MET A 1 -25.83 33.12 29.19
CA MET A 1 -24.91 34.26 28.96
C MET A 1 -24.37 34.15 27.55
N ALA A 2 -24.42 35.20 26.75
CA ALA A 2 -23.83 35.18 25.42
C ALA A 2 -22.30 35.05 25.56
N LYS A 3 -21.70 34.08 24.88
CA LYS A 3 -20.26 33.83 24.92
C LYS A 3 -19.54 35.06 24.34
N LYS A 4 -18.64 35.67 25.13
CA LYS A 4 -17.80 36.79 24.69
C LYS A 4 -16.88 36.32 23.56
N LEU A 5 -16.76 37.13 22.52
CA LEU A 5 -15.93 36.82 21.35
C LEU A 5 -14.44 36.83 21.73
N TYR A 6 -13.64 35.95 21.12
CA TYR A 6 -12.19 35.88 21.39
C TYR A 6 -11.47 37.17 20.99
N SER A 7 -11.96 37.85 19.96
CA SER A 7 -11.46 39.16 19.53
C SER A 7 -11.61 40.25 20.59
N ALA A 8 -12.61 40.14 21.48
CA ALA A 8 -12.81 41.04 22.60
C ALA A 8 -11.78 40.79 23.72
N TYR A 9 -11.46 39.53 24.02
CA TYR A 9 -10.39 39.20 24.99
C TYR A 9 -9.01 39.66 24.49
N VAL A 10 -8.72 39.50 23.20
CA VAL A 10 -7.48 40.06 22.60
C VAL A 10 -7.48 41.59 22.68
N GLN A 11 -8.63 42.25 22.53
CA GLN A 11 -8.72 43.70 22.70
C GLN A 11 -8.39 44.12 24.14
N GLU A 12 -8.92 43.43 25.13
CA GLU A 12 -8.63 43.73 26.55
C GLU A 12 -7.14 43.56 26.88
N GLY A 13 -6.49 42.52 26.35
CA GLY A 13 -5.04 42.36 26.47
C GLY A 13 -4.26 43.48 25.76
N SER A 14 -4.72 43.92 24.58
CA SER A 14 -4.14 45.06 23.87
C SER A 14 -4.28 46.37 24.63
N ASP A 15 -5.42 46.61 25.28
CA ASP A 15 -5.69 47.86 26.01
C ASP A 15 -4.79 47.95 27.26
N ILE A 16 -4.61 46.84 27.98
CA ILE A 16 -3.67 46.78 29.11
C ILE A 16 -2.24 47.04 28.64
N LEU A 17 -1.81 46.36 27.57
CA LEU A 17 -0.46 46.52 27.06
C LEU A 17 -0.23 47.91 26.44
N LEU A 18 -1.25 48.55 25.87
CA LEU A 18 -1.15 49.90 25.30
C LEU A 18 -0.60 50.89 26.32
N HIS A 19 -1.20 50.97 27.51
CA HIS A 19 -0.76 51.88 28.56
C HIS A 19 0.71 51.63 28.94
N VAL A 20 1.08 50.37 29.14
CA VAL A 20 2.46 49.97 29.48
C VAL A 20 3.45 50.38 28.38
N LEU A 21 3.09 50.18 27.11
CA LEU A 21 3.96 50.55 25.99
C LEU A 21 4.06 52.06 25.81
N ALA A 22 2.99 52.80 26.05
CA ALA A 22 2.95 54.25 25.89
C ALA A 22 3.91 54.93 26.89
N ASP A 23 3.83 54.55 28.17
CA ASP A 23 4.75 55.01 29.23
C ASP A 23 6.20 54.59 28.93
N PHE A 24 6.39 53.36 28.45
CA PHE A 24 7.70 52.85 28.09
C PHE A 24 8.31 53.62 26.91
N ILE A 25 7.50 54.00 25.91
CA ILE A 25 7.92 54.83 24.78
C ILE A 25 8.30 56.21 25.27
N GLU A 26 7.46 56.87 26.07
CA GLU A 26 7.73 58.21 26.60
C GLU A 26 9.08 58.27 27.31
N LYS A 27 9.29 57.34 28.26
CA LYS A 27 10.51 57.25 29.06
C LYS A 27 11.76 57.07 28.20
N ASN A 28 11.72 56.16 27.23
CA ASN A 28 12.89 55.85 26.42
C ASN A 28 13.15 56.88 25.32
N MET A 29 12.10 57.43 24.71
CA MET A 29 12.23 58.49 23.69
C MET A 29 12.74 59.79 24.31
N LYS A 30 12.28 60.17 25.51
CA LYS A 30 12.83 61.31 26.27
C LYS A 30 14.28 61.08 26.69
N ARG A 31 14.65 59.85 27.05
CA ARG A 31 16.04 59.49 27.39
C ARG A 31 17.00 59.77 26.22
N VAL A 32 16.59 59.44 24.99
CA VAL A 32 17.45 59.58 23.79
C VAL A 32 17.35 60.98 23.18
N TYR A 33 16.13 61.48 22.93
CA TYR A 33 15.88 62.70 22.16
C TYR A 33 15.53 63.92 23.02
N ARG A 34 15.44 63.77 24.35
CA ARG A 34 15.15 64.85 25.31
C ARG A 34 13.88 65.61 24.94
N SER A 35 13.94 66.94 24.82
CA SER A 35 12.79 67.79 24.48
C SER A 35 12.29 67.63 23.05
N ASN A 36 13.06 66.99 22.15
CA ASN A 36 12.65 66.78 20.74
C ASN A 36 11.94 65.43 20.52
N TRP A 37 11.70 64.66 21.58
CA TRP A 37 11.20 63.28 21.48
C TRP A 37 9.87 63.16 20.71
N TRP A 38 8.96 64.13 20.86
CA TRP A 38 7.68 64.09 20.17
C TRP A 38 7.78 64.43 18.69
N ASN A 39 8.65 65.37 18.32
CA ASN A 39 8.90 65.71 16.91
C ASN A 39 9.43 64.51 16.12
N GLU A 40 10.24 63.64 16.74
CA GLU A 40 10.67 62.39 16.13
C GLU A 40 9.49 61.45 15.84
N ILE A 41 8.54 61.34 16.78
CA ILE A 41 7.31 60.54 16.59
C ILE A 41 6.43 61.14 15.49
N LEU A 42 6.25 62.47 15.46
CA LEU A 42 5.53 63.15 14.39
C LEU A 42 6.15 62.88 13.02
N GLY A 43 7.49 62.92 12.92
CA GLY A 43 8.22 62.58 11.70
C GLY A 43 7.97 61.14 11.23
N MET A 44 7.79 60.19 12.16
CA MET A 44 7.48 58.79 11.84
C MET A 44 6.07 58.59 11.25
N PHE A 45 5.13 59.50 11.55
CA PHE A 45 3.73 59.39 11.18
C PHE A 45 3.20 60.58 10.36
N TYR A 46 4.06 61.36 9.71
CA TYR A 46 3.72 62.60 9.01
C TYR A 46 2.58 62.46 7.97
N ASN A 47 2.40 61.27 7.40
CA ASN A 47 1.35 60.94 6.41
C ASN A 47 0.25 60.01 6.96
N ALA A 48 0.22 59.72 8.26
CA ALA A 48 -0.74 58.78 8.85
C ALA A 48 -2.04 59.48 9.26
N ALA A 49 -3.18 58.85 9.00
CA ALA A 49 -4.49 59.28 9.47
C ALA A 49 -4.98 58.38 10.63
N PRO A 50 -5.60 58.92 11.69
CA PRO A 50 -5.77 60.35 12.01
C PRO A 50 -4.44 61.04 12.36
N ALA A 51 -4.31 62.35 12.16
CA ALA A 51 -3.08 63.05 12.52
C ALA A 51 -2.82 63.02 14.04
N LEU A 52 -1.54 62.95 14.43
CA LEU A 52 -1.12 63.11 15.83
C LEU A 52 -1.09 64.60 16.22
N PRO A 53 -1.38 64.97 17.49
CA PRO A 53 -1.28 66.35 17.97
C PRO A 53 0.12 66.92 17.77
N THR A 54 0.22 68.17 17.32
CA THR A 54 1.53 68.84 17.11
C THR A 54 2.11 69.43 18.40
N ASP A 55 1.25 69.72 19.39
CA ASP A 55 1.61 70.14 20.74
C ASP A 55 0.63 69.57 21.76
N GLY A 56 0.97 69.70 23.04
CA GLY A 56 0.20 69.21 24.18
C GLY A 56 1.09 69.00 25.40
N SER A 57 0.47 68.72 26.55
CA SER A 57 1.17 68.13 27.70
C SER A 57 1.65 66.72 27.35
N ASP A 58 2.69 66.24 28.03
CA ASP A 58 3.22 64.90 27.77
C ASP A 58 2.14 63.80 27.88
N GLU A 59 1.21 63.96 28.83
CA GLU A 59 0.04 63.08 29.01
C GLU A 59 -0.90 63.11 27.80
N GLU A 60 -1.27 64.29 27.29
CA GLU A 60 -2.11 64.44 26.09
C GLU A 60 -1.46 63.86 24.84
N LEU A 61 -0.12 63.96 24.73
CA LEU A 61 0.63 63.42 23.60
C LEU A 61 0.65 61.88 23.64
N ILE A 62 0.93 61.31 24.82
CA ILE A 62 0.97 59.85 25.01
C ILE A 62 -0.41 59.22 24.85
N ASP A 63 -1.48 59.84 25.36
CA ASP A 63 -2.87 59.38 25.19
C ASP A 63 -3.34 59.37 23.73
N SER A 64 -2.67 60.11 22.84
CA SER A 64 -2.97 60.12 21.41
C SER A 64 -2.42 58.89 20.65
N LEU A 65 -1.60 58.05 21.29
CA LEU A 65 -1.02 56.85 20.71
C LEU A 65 -2.00 55.67 20.80
N ASP A 66 -2.21 54.99 19.67
CA ASP A 66 -2.91 53.71 19.64
C ASP A 66 -1.92 52.54 19.70
N PHE A 67 -2.43 51.33 19.97
CA PHE A 67 -1.63 50.11 20.07
C PHE A 67 -0.77 49.85 18.82
N ALA A 68 -1.29 50.16 17.63
CA ALA A 68 -0.56 49.94 16.38
C ALA A 68 0.61 50.92 16.22
N ARG A 69 0.45 52.17 16.66
CA ARG A 69 1.50 53.19 16.69
C ARG A 69 2.58 52.82 17.68
N CYS A 70 2.21 52.38 18.89
CA CYS A 70 3.18 51.95 19.90
C CYS A 70 4.09 50.83 19.38
N ILE A 71 3.50 49.76 18.81
CA ILE A 71 4.27 48.64 18.25
C ILE A 71 5.18 49.11 17.10
N LYS A 72 4.70 50.00 16.22
CA LYS A 72 5.51 50.56 15.13
C LYS A 72 6.67 51.41 15.62
N ILE A 73 6.45 52.27 16.62
CA ILE A 73 7.51 53.10 17.20
C ILE A 73 8.63 52.21 17.75
N ILE A 74 8.26 51.23 18.56
CA ILE A 74 9.22 50.29 19.17
C ILE A 74 9.96 49.49 18.11
N THR A 75 9.26 49.04 17.06
CA THR A 75 9.88 48.31 15.94
C THR A 75 10.87 49.19 15.16
N TRP A 76 10.46 50.39 14.76
CA TRP A 76 11.25 51.27 13.90
C TRP A 76 12.44 51.93 14.60
N ARG A 77 12.37 52.10 15.92
CA ARG A 77 13.45 52.67 16.75
C ARG A 77 14.09 51.63 17.67
N TRP A 78 13.97 50.33 17.35
CA TRP A 78 14.46 49.24 18.20
C TRP A 78 15.92 49.43 18.61
N ARG A 79 16.83 49.47 17.63
CA ARG A 79 18.29 49.55 17.86
C ARG A 79 18.72 50.86 18.52
N GLU A 80 18.04 51.95 18.20
CA GLU A 80 18.46 53.29 18.63
C GLU A 80 17.94 53.65 20.02
N VAL A 81 16.75 53.17 20.40
CA VAL A 81 16.03 53.65 21.58
C VAL A 81 15.73 52.55 22.60
N PHE A 82 15.43 51.33 22.15
CA PHE A 82 14.81 50.29 22.99
C PHE A 82 15.70 49.07 23.26
N GLU A 83 16.72 48.81 22.43
CA GLU A 83 17.58 47.62 22.50
C GLU A 83 18.24 47.48 23.88
N ASP A 84 18.81 48.57 24.40
CA ASP A 84 19.49 48.58 25.71
C ASP A 84 18.55 48.30 26.89
N SER A 85 17.25 48.57 26.74
CA SER A 85 16.27 48.47 27.82
C SER A 85 15.94 47.03 28.20
N PHE A 86 16.36 46.05 27.38
CA PHE A 86 16.09 44.63 27.59
C PHE A 86 17.34 43.78 27.86
N GLY A 87 18.54 44.38 27.87
CA GLY A 87 19.81 43.68 28.09
C GLY A 87 19.97 42.43 27.22
N ASP A 88 20.42 41.32 27.81
CA ASP A 88 20.60 40.03 27.12
C ASP A 88 19.31 39.48 26.48
N ASN A 89 18.14 39.94 26.93
CA ASN A 89 16.84 39.52 26.41
C ASN A 89 16.38 40.33 25.19
N SER A 90 17.17 41.31 24.73
CA SER A 90 16.80 42.20 23.62
C SER A 90 16.37 41.45 22.36
N ARG A 91 17.13 40.42 21.94
CA ARG A 91 16.76 39.63 20.76
C ARG A 91 15.42 38.91 20.92
N ILE A 92 15.11 38.41 22.11
CA ILE A 92 13.86 37.71 22.41
C ILE A 92 12.69 38.71 22.42
N CYS A 93 12.87 39.86 23.05
CA CYS A 93 11.84 40.91 23.11
C CYS A 93 11.54 41.51 21.74
N SER A 94 12.57 41.68 20.90
CA SER A 94 12.43 42.13 19.51
C SER A 94 11.52 41.20 18.70
N ASN A 95 11.70 39.87 18.87
CA ASN A 95 10.85 38.88 18.23
C ASN A 95 9.39 38.98 18.68
N TYR A 96 9.13 39.20 19.98
CA TYR A 96 7.76 39.40 20.47
C TYR A 96 7.09 40.64 19.88
N VAL A 97 7.83 41.75 19.77
CA VAL A 97 7.32 42.98 19.14
C VAL A 97 6.98 42.75 17.66
N HIS A 98 7.87 42.06 16.92
CA HIS A 98 7.60 41.70 15.53
C HIS A 98 6.39 40.78 15.38
N GLU A 99 6.20 39.85 16.31
CA GLU A 99 5.05 38.96 16.31
C GLU A 99 3.73 39.72 16.60
N LEU A 100 3.73 40.67 17.54
CA LEU A 100 2.57 41.53 17.82
C LEU A 100 2.16 42.38 16.60
N LEU A 101 3.12 42.83 15.79
CA LEU A 101 2.84 43.51 14.53
C LEU A 101 2.07 42.59 13.56
N GLY A 102 2.45 41.31 13.51
CA GLY A 102 1.74 40.27 12.75
C GLY A 102 0.32 40.01 13.23
N VAL A 103 0.14 39.84 14.55
CA VAL A 103 -1.17 39.66 15.21
C VAL A 103 -2.10 40.83 14.92
N ARG A 104 -1.60 42.06 15.02
CA ARG A 104 -2.37 43.27 14.71
C ARG A 104 -2.81 43.30 13.25
N ASN A 105 -1.92 42.96 12.32
CA ASN A 105 -2.25 42.96 10.89
C ASN A 105 -3.30 41.88 10.57
N ALA A 106 -3.20 40.70 11.17
CA ALA A 106 -4.21 39.66 11.06
C ALA A 106 -5.59 40.15 11.56
N LYS A 107 -5.66 40.77 12.75
CA LYS A 107 -6.89 41.33 13.31
C LYS A 107 -7.55 42.38 12.40
N ALA A 108 -6.75 43.20 11.70
CA ALA A 108 -7.26 44.19 10.75
C ALA A 108 -7.89 43.58 9.47
N HIS A 109 -7.55 42.33 9.12
CA HIS A 109 -8.05 41.64 7.92
C HIS A 109 -9.26 40.73 8.15
N ILE A 110 -9.58 40.37 9.41
CA ILE A 110 -10.59 39.36 9.76
C ILE A 110 -12.06 39.85 9.55
N GLY A 111 -12.31 41.15 9.42
CA GLY A 111 -13.64 41.69 9.10
C GLY A 111 -14.68 41.46 10.22
N ARG A 112 -15.85 40.87 9.89
CA ARG A 112 -16.94 40.57 10.86
C ARG A 112 -16.84 39.18 11.51
N LYS A 113 -15.85 38.36 11.16
CA LYS A 113 -15.66 37.03 11.78
C LYS A 113 -14.91 37.18 13.10
N ASP A 114 -15.12 36.27 14.03
CA ASP A 114 -14.30 36.22 15.25
C ASP A 114 -12.95 35.57 14.97
N ILE A 115 -11.95 35.84 15.81
CA ILE A 115 -10.64 35.18 15.77
C ILE A 115 -10.76 33.75 16.34
N GLU A 116 -9.98 32.81 15.80
CA GLU A 116 -9.94 31.45 16.36
C GLU A 116 -9.28 31.45 17.74
N GLN A 117 -9.66 30.47 18.58
CA GLN A 117 -9.14 30.37 19.95
C GLN A 117 -7.61 30.28 19.99
N GLN A 118 -7.01 29.47 19.10
CA GLN A 118 -5.55 29.28 19.06
C GLN A 118 -4.81 30.58 18.72
N ASP A 119 -5.35 31.38 17.81
CA ASP A 119 -4.76 32.66 17.41
C ASP A 119 -4.93 33.71 18.52
N ALA A 120 -6.05 33.70 19.24
CA ALA A 120 -6.26 34.54 20.41
C ALA A 120 -5.32 34.17 21.57
N GLU A 121 -5.13 32.88 21.84
CA GLU A 121 -4.15 32.39 22.82
C GLU A 121 -2.73 32.84 22.45
N ARG A 122 -2.36 32.74 21.17
CA ARG A 122 -1.03 33.15 20.70
C ARG A 122 -0.81 34.65 20.86
N ALA A 123 -1.81 35.45 20.49
CA ALA A 123 -1.78 36.90 20.66
C ALA A 123 -1.55 37.30 22.13
N LEU A 124 -2.34 36.73 23.05
CA LEU A 124 -2.26 37.04 24.48
C LEU A 124 -0.97 36.50 25.13
N ASP A 125 -0.46 35.32 24.74
CA ASP A 125 0.82 34.79 25.20
C ASP A 125 1.99 35.71 24.80
N THR A 126 1.98 36.22 23.56
CA THR A 126 3.01 37.14 23.08
C THR A 126 2.94 38.49 23.81
N MET A 127 1.73 39.03 24.04
CA MET A 127 1.54 40.24 24.85
C MET A 127 2.05 40.05 26.28
N LEU A 128 1.67 38.94 26.92
CA LEU A 128 2.10 38.55 28.26
C LEU A 128 3.63 38.49 28.36
N ARG A 129 4.28 37.80 27.43
CA ARG A 129 5.74 37.62 27.43
C ARG A 129 6.49 38.92 27.28
N LEU A 130 6.03 39.82 26.40
CA LEU A 130 6.64 41.15 26.25
C LEU A 130 6.40 42.01 27.50
N CYS A 131 5.17 42.04 28.00
CA CYS A 131 4.78 42.84 29.15
C CYS A 131 5.59 42.48 30.39
N LYS A 132 5.89 41.20 30.62
CA LYS A 132 6.72 40.73 31.75
C LYS A 132 8.10 41.39 31.85
N TYR A 133 8.68 41.83 30.73
CA TYR A 133 9.97 42.53 30.73
C TYR A 133 9.86 44.03 30.97
N ILE A 134 8.64 44.59 30.93
CA ILE A 134 8.38 46.03 31.05
C ILE A 134 7.66 46.33 32.38
N ASP A 135 6.53 45.66 32.61
CA ASP A 135 5.69 45.82 33.79
C ASP A 135 5.08 44.47 34.22
N THR A 136 5.52 43.95 35.37
CA THR A 136 5.11 42.63 35.86
C THR A 136 3.65 42.58 36.31
N ASP A 137 3.11 43.71 36.80
CA ASP A 137 1.77 43.77 37.35
C ASP A 137 0.70 43.74 36.25
N SER A 138 0.90 44.52 35.18
CA SER A 138 0.04 44.46 33.99
C SER A 138 0.18 43.14 33.24
N ALA A 139 1.36 42.52 33.29
CA ALA A 139 1.55 41.18 32.73
C ALA A 139 0.65 40.14 33.42
N GLU A 140 0.51 40.19 34.75
CA GLU A 140 -0.38 39.27 35.46
C GLU A 140 -1.85 39.48 35.07
N LYS A 141 -2.28 40.73 34.82
CA LYS A 141 -3.64 41.00 34.29
C LYS A 141 -3.87 40.37 32.91
N ILE A 142 -2.89 40.47 32.01
CA ILE A 142 -2.96 39.83 30.68
C ILE A 142 -2.97 38.30 30.80
N LYS A 143 -2.27 37.74 31.78
CA LYS A 143 -2.25 36.30 32.06
C LYS A 143 -3.62 35.78 32.49
N GLU A 144 -4.39 36.55 33.26
CA GLU A 144 -5.77 36.16 33.62
C GLU A 144 -6.68 36.09 32.39
N ILE A 145 -6.57 37.07 31.49
CA ILE A 145 -7.30 37.07 30.22
C ILE A 145 -6.90 35.86 29.36
N TYR A 146 -5.59 35.56 29.29
CA TYR A 146 -5.07 34.38 28.60
C TYR A 146 -5.67 33.07 29.15
N LYS A 147 -5.76 32.92 30.48
CA LYS A 147 -6.36 31.73 31.12
C LYS A 147 -7.83 31.54 30.70
N VAL A 148 -8.60 32.63 30.64
CA VAL A 148 -10.02 32.60 30.20
C VAL A 148 -10.14 32.08 28.76
N VAL A 149 -9.31 32.61 27.85
CA VAL A 149 -9.34 32.21 26.43
C VAL A 149 -8.91 30.75 26.27
N ARG A 150 -7.87 30.31 27.00
CA ARG A 150 -7.41 28.92 27.00
C ARG A 150 -8.46 27.92 27.46
N ASN A 151 -9.33 28.34 28.39
CA ASN A 151 -10.46 27.56 28.88
C ASN A 151 -11.72 27.70 28.00
N GLY A 152 -11.56 28.17 26.76
CA GLY A 152 -12.64 28.26 25.79
C GLY A 152 -13.60 29.44 26.04
N GLY A 153 -13.17 30.49 26.74
CA GLY A 153 -13.97 31.70 27.00
C GLY A 153 -15.01 31.56 28.12
N ASN A 154 -14.87 30.56 29.00
CA ASN A 154 -15.73 30.39 30.17
C ASN A 154 -15.11 31.06 31.41
N GLU A 155 -15.62 32.24 31.76
CA GLU A 155 -15.17 32.99 32.95
C GLU A 155 -15.48 32.24 34.26
N ALA A 156 -16.49 31.38 34.30
CA ALA A 156 -16.81 30.53 35.46
C ALA A 156 -15.82 29.36 35.68
N PHE A 157 -14.93 29.11 34.71
CA PHE A 157 -13.88 28.08 34.78
C PHE A 157 -12.48 28.68 34.82
N ILE A 158 -12.33 29.95 35.27
CA ILE A 158 -11.04 30.47 35.71
C ILE A 158 -10.70 29.77 37.03
N ILE A 159 -10.19 28.55 36.90
CA ILE A 159 -9.39 27.94 37.95
C ILE A 159 -8.13 28.81 37.94
N ASP A 160 -7.89 29.54 39.04
CA ASP A 160 -6.58 30.12 39.33
C ASP A 160 -5.56 29.06 38.93
N GLY A 161 -4.84 29.34 37.83
CA GLY A 161 -4.14 28.29 37.11
C GLY A 161 -3.36 27.44 38.10
N PRO A 162 -3.28 26.11 37.92
CA PRO A 162 -2.51 25.34 38.86
C PRO A 162 -1.07 25.87 38.80
N THR A 163 -0.65 26.61 39.83
CA THR A 163 0.50 26.18 40.62
C THR A 163 0.31 24.69 40.71
N SER A 164 1.28 23.90 40.28
CA SER A 164 1.26 22.47 40.56
C SER A 164 0.83 22.32 42.01
N ILE A 165 -0.42 21.93 42.23
CA ILE A 165 -0.80 21.28 43.45
C ILE A 165 -0.10 19.96 43.22
N ASP A 166 1.17 19.91 43.62
CA ASP A 166 1.64 18.70 44.27
C ASP A 166 0.53 18.41 45.27
N VAL A 167 -0.30 17.42 44.92
CA VAL A 167 -1.23 16.83 45.87
C VAL A 167 -0.38 16.62 47.11
N PRO A 168 -0.68 17.26 48.26
CA PRO A 168 0.23 17.28 49.39
C PRO A 168 0.70 15.87 49.65
N THR A 169 1.98 15.66 49.36
CA THR A 169 2.64 14.40 49.57
C THR A 169 2.93 14.33 51.06
N ASN A 170 1.98 13.86 51.86
CA ASN A 170 2.13 13.84 53.32
C ASN A 170 2.88 12.60 53.83
N VAL A 171 3.62 11.90 52.96
CA VAL A 171 4.36 10.68 53.32
C VAL A 171 5.70 10.70 52.59
N GLU A 172 6.78 10.93 53.33
CA GLU A 172 8.12 10.67 52.82
C GLU A 172 8.29 9.14 52.70
N VAL A 173 9.04 8.66 51.69
CA VAL A 173 9.22 7.20 51.49
C VAL A 173 9.86 6.55 52.73
N GLU A 174 10.64 7.34 53.49
CA GLU A 174 11.28 6.97 54.75
C GLU A 174 10.29 6.71 55.90
N ASP A 175 9.06 7.25 55.81
CA ASP A 175 7.99 7.07 56.81
C ASP A 175 7.15 5.79 56.59
N LEU A 176 7.38 5.07 55.49
CA LEU A 176 6.69 3.80 55.20
C LEU A 176 7.37 2.64 55.93
N PRO A 177 6.61 1.70 56.55
CA PRO A 177 7.19 0.56 57.24
C PRO A 177 8.12 -0.27 56.34
N GLU A 178 9.35 -0.56 56.80
CA GLU A 178 10.28 -1.44 56.09
C GLU A 178 9.60 -2.79 55.80
N GLY A 179 9.50 -3.14 54.50
CA GLY A 179 8.84 -4.36 54.01
C GLY A 179 7.39 -4.20 53.53
N SER A 180 6.80 -3.00 53.63
CA SER A 180 5.44 -2.70 53.12
C SER A 180 5.38 -2.22 51.67
N ILE A 181 6.48 -1.75 51.11
CA ILE A 181 6.56 -1.27 49.71
C ILE A 181 6.79 -2.49 48.81
N LYS A 182 5.75 -2.95 48.11
CA LYS A 182 5.86 -4.06 47.16
C LYS A 182 5.76 -3.59 45.71
N ASN A 183 5.01 -2.53 45.46
CA ASN A 183 4.77 -2.03 44.11
C ASN A 183 4.41 -0.52 44.11
N LEU A 184 4.23 0.08 42.92
CA LEU A 184 3.93 1.50 42.74
C LEU A 184 2.61 1.94 43.39
N LYS A 185 1.64 1.03 43.56
CA LYS A 185 0.36 1.33 44.21
C LYS A 185 0.54 1.70 45.67
N ASP A 186 1.51 1.08 46.34
CA ASP A 186 1.86 1.34 47.74
C ASP A 186 2.54 2.71 47.91
N LEU A 187 3.10 3.26 46.82
CA LEU A 187 3.79 4.55 46.79
C LEU A 187 2.87 5.71 46.39
N VAL A 188 1.59 5.45 46.11
CA VAL A 188 0.63 6.48 45.69
C VAL A 188 0.43 7.53 46.79
N GLY A 189 0.73 8.79 46.46
CA GLY A 189 0.70 9.91 47.42
C GLY A 189 2.03 10.19 48.09
N THR A 190 3.11 9.53 47.66
CA THR A 190 4.52 9.87 47.95
C THR A 190 5.12 10.72 46.80
N GLU A 191 6.32 11.28 47.01
CA GLU A 191 7.02 12.08 45.98
C GLU A 191 7.38 11.21 44.76
N VAL A 192 7.34 9.89 44.90
CA VAL A 192 7.59 8.93 43.81
C VAL A 192 6.36 8.77 42.89
N VAL A 193 5.15 8.75 43.45
CA VAL A 193 3.90 8.55 42.70
C VAL A 193 2.87 9.59 43.10
N LYS A 194 2.85 10.71 42.37
CA LYS A 194 1.94 11.83 42.64
C LYS A 194 0.61 11.61 41.92
N LYS A 195 -0.51 11.82 42.65
CA LYS A 195 -1.86 11.79 42.06
C LYS A 195 -2.05 13.02 41.16
N THR A 196 -2.72 12.84 40.04
CA THR A 196 -3.23 13.95 39.22
C THR A 196 -4.75 14.02 39.31
N THR A 197 -5.33 15.12 38.81
CA THR A 197 -6.78 15.26 38.65
C THR A 197 -7.31 14.66 37.34
N LEU A 198 -6.43 14.15 36.49
CA LEU A 198 -6.75 13.68 35.15
C LEU A 198 -7.12 12.19 35.16
N THR A 199 -7.93 11.79 34.19
CA THR A 199 -8.27 10.38 33.94
C THR A 199 -8.10 10.04 32.46
N LYS A 200 -7.77 8.78 32.16
CA LYS A 200 -7.71 8.22 30.80
C LYS A 200 -8.70 7.06 30.69
N LYS A 201 -9.47 7.01 29.61
CA LYS A 201 -10.30 5.84 29.29
C LYS A 201 -9.43 4.77 28.67
N ILE A 202 -9.51 3.55 29.18
CA ILE A 202 -8.81 2.37 28.66
C ILE A 202 -9.84 1.26 28.46
N THR A 203 -9.76 0.58 27.32
CA THR A 203 -10.57 -0.60 27.03
C THR A 203 -9.81 -1.84 27.48
N LEU A 204 -10.33 -2.54 28.48
CA LEU A 204 -9.76 -3.77 29.02
C LEU A 204 -10.81 -4.88 28.93
N GLY A 205 -10.50 -5.96 28.21
CA GLY A 205 -11.44 -7.09 28.02
C GLY A 205 -12.78 -6.68 27.41
N GLY A 206 -12.77 -5.74 26.45
CA GLY A 206 -13.97 -5.22 25.79
C GLY A 206 -14.79 -4.23 26.62
N LYS A 207 -14.36 -3.86 27.83
CA LYS A 207 -15.02 -2.85 28.68
C LYS A 207 -14.19 -1.58 28.78
N VAL A 208 -14.79 -0.45 28.44
CA VAL A 208 -14.17 0.87 28.58
C VAL A 208 -14.31 1.35 30.03
N GLN A 209 -13.21 1.61 30.70
CA GLN A 209 -13.18 2.15 32.06
C GLN A 209 -12.25 3.37 32.15
N ALA A 210 -12.63 4.37 32.95
CA ALA A 210 -11.80 5.53 33.23
C ALA A 210 -10.85 5.22 34.40
N TYR A 211 -9.55 5.40 34.17
CA TYR A 211 -8.50 5.20 35.15
C TYR A 211 -7.83 6.54 35.52
N PRO A 212 -7.46 6.75 36.79
CA PRO A 212 -6.70 7.93 37.20
C PRO A 212 -5.29 7.93 36.62
N ILE A 213 -4.80 9.12 36.28
CA ILE A 213 -3.42 9.34 35.82
C ILE A 213 -2.55 9.74 37.02
N TYR A 214 -1.34 9.20 37.07
CA TYR A 214 -0.33 9.48 38.07
C TYR A 214 0.94 10.03 37.41
N LYS A 215 1.72 10.81 38.17
CA LYS A 215 3.09 11.18 37.83
C LYS A 215 4.04 10.26 38.58
N VAL A 216 4.75 9.39 37.86
CA VAL A 216 5.68 8.41 38.44
C VAL A 216 7.12 8.82 38.13
N ARG A 217 7.98 8.82 39.15
CA ARG A 217 9.40 9.14 39.00
C ARG A 217 10.11 8.12 38.10
N LEU A 218 10.99 8.58 37.21
CA LEU A 218 11.50 7.75 36.10
C LEU A 218 12.33 6.53 36.54
N ASP A 219 12.98 6.59 37.70
CA ASP A 219 13.85 5.55 38.27
C ASP A 219 13.08 4.34 38.83
N TYR A 220 11.77 4.48 39.05
CA TYR A 220 10.89 3.36 39.42
C TYR A 220 10.27 2.65 38.22
N LEU A 221 10.57 3.13 37.01
CA LEU A 221 10.03 2.60 35.77
C LEU A 221 11.09 1.84 34.98
N TYR A 222 10.65 0.87 34.18
CA TYR A 222 11.51 0.17 33.23
C TYR A 222 10.75 -0.26 31.99
N TYR A 223 11.50 -0.41 30.89
CA TYR A 223 10.94 -0.81 29.60
C TYR A 223 10.40 -2.25 29.65
N ASN A 224 9.27 -2.48 28.96
CA ASN A 224 8.81 -3.83 28.64
C ASN A 224 9.63 -4.39 27.46
N ASP A 225 10.51 -5.36 27.74
CA ASP A 225 11.30 -6.12 26.76
C ASP A 225 10.43 -7.02 25.88
N GLN A 226 9.23 -7.37 26.34
CA GLN A 226 8.28 -8.17 25.57
C GLN A 226 7.51 -7.35 24.53
N ASN A 227 7.79 -6.05 24.42
CA ASN A 227 7.19 -5.21 23.40
C ASN A 227 7.77 -5.54 22.03
N ASP A 228 6.90 -5.88 21.09
CA ASP A 228 7.31 -6.37 19.78
C ASP A 228 8.17 -5.33 19.00
N ARG A 229 8.04 -4.01 19.30
CA ARG A 229 8.82 -2.94 18.64
C ARG A 229 10.32 -2.98 18.87
N VAL A 230 10.77 -3.63 19.95
CA VAL A 230 12.19 -3.76 20.29
C VAL A 230 12.64 -5.22 20.25
N GLY A 231 11.75 -6.17 19.94
CA GLY A 231 12.03 -7.61 19.99
C GLY A 231 13.18 -8.03 19.07
N THR A 232 13.26 -7.47 17.86
CA THR A 232 14.36 -7.79 16.93
C THR A 232 15.69 -7.18 17.33
N TRP A 233 15.67 -6.01 17.96
CA TRP A 233 16.86 -5.37 18.55
C TRP A 233 17.37 -6.15 19.76
N ILE A 234 16.47 -6.62 20.62
CA ILE A 234 16.78 -7.47 21.76
C ILE A 234 17.37 -8.81 21.28
N SER A 235 16.76 -9.43 20.27
CA SER A 235 17.29 -10.66 19.66
C SER A 235 18.69 -10.44 19.08
N ARG A 236 18.91 -9.34 18.37
CA ARG A 236 20.25 -8.95 17.87
C ARG A 236 21.26 -8.80 19.00
N TYR A 237 20.90 -8.06 20.06
CA TYR A 237 21.78 -7.84 21.20
C TYR A 237 22.13 -9.16 21.91
N CYS A 238 21.14 -10.03 22.13
CA CYS A 238 21.35 -11.34 22.74
C CYS A 238 22.21 -12.26 21.84
N ALA A 239 22.08 -12.19 20.51
CA ALA A 239 22.93 -12.94 19.60
C ALA A 239 24.40 -12.46 19.65
N GLU A 240 24.62 -11.17 19.84
CA GLU A 240 25.96 -10.56 19.92
C GLU A 240 26.61 -10.69 21.31
N ASN A 241 25.81 -10.71 22.39
CA ASN A 241 26.30 -10.63 23.79
C ASN A 241 25.95 -11.86 24.66
N GLY A 242 25.20 -12.82 24.14
CA GLY A 242 24.71 -14.01 24.85
C GLY A 242 23.24 -13.94 25.26
N MET A 243 22.55 -15.09 25.30
CA MET A 243 21.08 -15.18 25.49
C MET A 243 20.57 -14.58 26.79
N ASP A 244 21.33 -14.68 27.89
CA ASP A 244 20.93 -14.15 29.21
C ASP A 244 21.47 -12.75 29.51
N SER A 245 22.15 -12.12 28.55
CA SER A 245 22.89 -10.87 28.75
C SER A 245 22.04 -9.70 29.22
N LEU A 246 20.74 -9.65 28.88
CA LEU A 246 19.80 -8.63 29.33
C LEU A 246 19.14 -8.96 30.68
N ALA A 247 18.83 -10.24 30.92
CA ALA A 247 18.07 -10.68 32.10
C ALA A 247 18.87 -10.54 33.41
N SER A 248 20.20 -10.59 33.33
CA SER A 248 21.08 -10.45 34.49
C SER A 248 21.41 -9.00 34.86
N LEU A 249 20.99 -8.01 34.07
CA LEU A 249 21.39 -6.62 34.26
C LEU A 249 20.60 -5.94 35.37
N LYS A 250 21.26 -4.96 36.00
CA LYS A 250 20.55 -4.04 36.90
C LYS A 250 19.60 -3.16 36.08
N ARG A 251 18.50 -2.75 36.72
CA ARG A 251 17.42 -1.97 36.07
C ARG A 251 17.91 -0.78 35.25
N GLU A 252 18.88 -0.02 35.76
CA GLU A 252 19.38 1.17 35.06
C GLU A 252 20.26 0.83 33.85
N GLU A 253 21.07 -0.23 33.95
CA GLU A 253 21.87 -0.74 32.82
C GLU A 253 20.95 -1.29 31.72
N TYR A 254 19.97 -2.11 32.12
CA TYR A 254 18.91 -2.61 31.25
C TYR A 254 18.18 -1.46 30.54
N ASN A 255 17.75 -0.45 31.29
CA ASN A 255 17.04 0.70 30.72
C ASN A 255 17.90 1.47 29.73
N ASN A 256 19.20 1.65 29.97
CA ASN A 256 20.08 2.35 29.04
C ASN A 256 20.22 1.61 27.70
N ILE A 257 20.27 0.27 27.72
CA ILE A 257 20.36 -0.55 26.50
C ILE A 257 19.04 -0.48 25.71
N VAL A 258 17.91 -0.72 26.37
CA VAL A 258 16.60 -0.69 25.69
C VAL A 258 16.24 0.72 25.21
N GLU A 259 16.67 1.77 25.94
CA GLU A 259 16.53 3.16 25.51
C GLU A 259 17.21 3.41 24.15
N GLU A 260 18.41 2.86 23.95
CA GLU A 260 19.13 2.98 22.69
C GLU A 260 18.39 2.28 21.55
N PHE A 261 17.87 1.07 21.78
CA PHE A 261 17.07 0.36 20.77
C PHE A 261 15.83 1.17 20.34
N VAL A 262 15.12 1.75 21.31
CA VAL A 262 13.97 2.62 21.03
C VAL A 262 14.39 3.85 20.24
N TYR A 263 15.56 4.43 20.52
CA TYR A 263 16.07 5.57 19.78
C TYR A 263 16.48 5.22 18.34
N GLU A 264 17.29 4.18 18.16
CA GLU A 264 17.77 3.73 16.85
C GLU A 264 16.63 3.26 15.94
N SER A 265 15.53 2.76 16.53
CA SER A 265 14.34 2.35 15.76
C SER A 265 13.74 3.51 14.95
N ASN A 266 13.72 4.74 15.49
CA ASN A 266 13.20 5.93 14.81
C ASN A 266 13.71 7.25 15.46
N PRO A 267 14.94 7.68 15.14
CA PRO A 267 15.55 8.86 15.76
C PRO A 267 14.76 10.16 15.53
N ASP A 268 14.14 10.31 14.35
CA ASP A 268 13.41 11.52 13.99
C ASP A 268 12.11 11.66 14.76
N ALA A 269 11.36 10.56 14.96
CA ALA A 269 10.17 10.55 15.80
C ALA A 269 10.51 10.86 17.26
N ILE A 270 11.63 10.35 17.78
CA ILE A 270 12.11 10.66 19.13
C ILE A 270 12.46 12.15 19.25
N LYS A 271 13.24 12.71 18.33
CA LYS A 271 13.59 14.15 18.34
C LYS A 271 12.36 15.04 18.27
N LYS A 272 11.38 14.69 17.43
CA LYS A 272 10.11 15.42 17.31
C LYS A 272 9.29 15.34 18.62
N THR A 273 9.22 14.16 19.22
CA THR A 273 8.50 13.93 20.48
C THR A 273 9.17 14.68 21.63
N GLN A 274 10.50 14.65 21.73
CA GLN A 274 11.28 15.38 22.73
C GLN A 274 11.05 16.89 22.63
N LYS A 275 11.11 17.47 21.43
CA LYS A 275 10.78 18.90 21.21
C LYS A 275 9.36 19.25 21.64
N ASN A 276 8.39 18.37 21.34
CA ASN A 276 7.01 18.57 21.76
C ASN A 276 6.85 18.51 23.27
N ILE A 277 7.51 17.57 23.95
CA ILE A 277 7.48 17.45 25.42
C ILE A 277 8.13 18.69 26.05
N LEU A 278 9.28 19.15 25.55
CA LEU A 278 9.92 20.39 26.04
C LEU A 278 9.02 21.62 25.88
N ARG A 279 8.23 21.70 24.80
CA ARG A 279 7.39 22.87 24.51
C ARG A 279 6.03 22.83 25.21
N TYR A 280 5.44 21.66 25.38
CA TYR A 280 4.04 21.50 25.78
C TYR A 280 3.81 20.52 26.95
N GLY A 281 4.86 19.89 27.47
CA GLY A 281 4.76 18.77 28.39
C GLY A 281 4.27 17.49 27.72
N GLN A 282 4.12 16.43 28.52
CA GLN A 282 3.51 15.18 28.08
C GLN A 282 1.99 15.40 27.90
N ARG A 283 1.47 15.28 26.67
CA ARG A 283 0.03 15.47 26.39
C ARG A 283 -0.78 14.18 26.55
N GLU A 284 -0.19 13.07 26.12
CA GLU A 284 -0.81 11.76 26.19
C GLU A 284 -0.22 10.98 27.37
N PRO A 285 -1.02 10.40 28.27
CA PRO A 285 -0.53 9.51 29.33
C PRO A 285 -0.11 8.15 28.77
N GLY A 286 0.93 7.55 29.35
CA GLY A 286 1.30 6.16 29.10
C GLY A 286 0.48 5.18 29.94
N VAL A 287 0.81 3.90 29.85
CA VAL A 287 0.20 2.84 30.67
C VAL A 287 1.32 2.01 31.29
N THR A 288 1.29 1.84 32.61
CA THR A 288 2.33 1.16 33.39
C THR A 288 1.68 0.13 34.31
N LEU A 289 2.29 -1.04 34.44
CA LEU A 289 1.90 -2.01 35.46
C LEU A 289 2.34 -1.52 36.85
N ILE A 290 1.67 -1.99 37.89
CA ILE A 290 2.03 -1.62 39.26
C ILE A 290 3.47 -1.97 39.65
N ASP A 291 4.14 -2.89 38.97
CA ASP A 291 5.54 -3.24 39.23
C ASP A 291 6.56 -2.32 38.55
N GLY A 292 6.12 -1.35 37.74
CA GLY A 292 6.97 -0.39 37.04
C GLY A 292 7.21 -0.68 35.56
N ARG A 293 6.69 -1.77 35.00
CA ARG A 293 6.79 -2.05 33.55
C ARG A 293 5.92 -1.11 32.73
N ILE A 294 6.52 -0.46 31.74
CA ILE A 294 5.81 0.41 30.79
C ILE A 294 5.21 -0.44 29.68
N VAL A 295 3.88 -0.50 29.61
CA VAL A 295 3.11 -1.18 28.55
C VAL A 295 2.93 -0.27 27.34
N ASP A 296 2.65 1.02 27.58
CA ASP A 296 2.55 2.04 26.54
C ASP A 296 3.30 3.32 26.92
N GLY A 297 3.93 3.92 25.92
CA GLY A 297 4.63 5.19 26.04
C GLY A 297 6.16 5.09 26.09
N ASN A 298 6.75 3.97 25.66
CA ASN A 298 8.21 3.78 25.59
C ASN A 298 8.95 4.97 24.95
N ARG A 299 8.45 5.51 23.83
CA ARG A 299 9.03 6.72 23.19
C ARG A 299 9.00 7.97 24.08
N ARG A 300 7.89 8.19 24.79
CA ARG A 300 7.73 9.34 25.72
C ARG A 300 8.65 9.18 26.92
N TYR A 301 8.74 7.96 27.47
CA TYR A 301 9.66 7.63 28.54
C TYR A 301 11.12 7.84 28.13
N THR A 302 11.53 7.35 26.95
CA THR A 302 12.86 7.64 26.36
C THR A 302 13.13 9.15 26.26
N CYS A 303 12.18 9.94 25.74
CA CYS A 303 12.34 11.38 25.67
C CYS A 303 12.51 12.03 27.06
N LEU A 304 11.72 11.61 28.05
CA LEU A 304 11.79 12.15 29.42
C LEU A 304 13.11 11.78 30.12
N ARG A 305 13.60 10.54 29.94
CA ARG A 305 14.94 10.13 30.43
C ARG A 305 16.03 11.03 29.85
N ARG A 306 16.01 11.27 28.54
CA ARG A 306 16.99 12.14 27.86
C ARG A 306 16.90 13.59 28.31
N ILE A 307 15.70 14.14 28.45
CA ILE A 307 15.49 15.50 29.00
C ILE A 307 16.00 15.58 30.44
N GLY A 308 15.77 14.55 31.25
CA GLY A 308 16.25 14.49 32.63
C GLY A 308 17.77 14.42 32.77
N ARG A 309 18.50 13.97 31.75
CA ARG A 309 19.98 14.05 31.73
C ARG A 309 20.49 15.47 31.43
N GLU A 310 19.68 16.29 30.76
CA GLU A 310 20.01 17.67 30.37
C GLU A 310 19.47 18.72 31.35
N SER A 311 18.66 18.31 32.34
CA SER A 311 18.01 19.18 33.33
C SER A 311 18.33 18.74 34.77
N THR A 312 18.34 19.69 35.70
CA THR A 312 18.42 19.42 37.14
C THR A 312 17.05 19.10 37.76
N ASP A 313 15.96 19.27 36.99
CA ASP A 313 14.60 19.04 37.48
C ASP A 313 14.27 17.55 37.48
N THR A 314 13.68 17.07 38.58
CA THR A 314 13.18 15.69 38.68
C THR A 314 12.08 15.49 37.65
N GLN A 315 12.30 14.54 36.72
CA GLN A 315 11.34 14.20 35.68
C GLN A 315 10.35 13.15 36.17
N TYR A 316 9.12 13.25 35.67
CA TYR A 316 8.03 12.32 35.94
C TYR A 316 7.41 11.86 34.63
N PHE A 317 6.95 10.61 34.61
CA PHE A 317 6.15 10.06 33.53
C PHE A 317 4.67 10.06 33.92
N GLU A 318 3.84 10.70 33.10
CA GLU A 318 2.38 10.68 33.31
C GLU A 318 1.80 9.37 32.77
N THR A 319 1.23 8.56 33.66
CA THR A 319 0.79 7.20 33.33
C THR A 319 -0.39 6.73 34.16
N VAL A 320 -1.20 5.84 33.58
CA VAL A 320 -2.16 5.03 34.32
C VAL A 320 -1.45 3.82 34.93
N LEU A 321 -1.72 3.53 36.21
CA LEU A 321 -1.27 2.32 36.88
C LEU A 321 -2.32 1.22 36.75
N ILE A 322 -1.92 0.09 36.17
CA ILE A 322 -2.79 -1.09 36.02
C ILE A 322 -2.35 -2.17 37.01
N ASP A 323 -3.32 -2.56 37.84
CA ASP A 323 -3.20 -3.64 38.82
C ASP A 323 -3.57 -4.98 38.15
N VAL A 324 -2.60 -5.55 37.44
CA VAL A 324 -2.63 -6.94 36.98
C VAL A 324 -1.43 -7.63 37.60
N ASP A 325 -1.63 -8.81 38.16
CA ASP A 325 -0.52 -9.67 38.58
C ASP A 325 0.26 -10.08 37.34
N ALA A 326 1.43 -9.48 37.16
CA ALA A 326 2.17 -9.58 35.92
C ALA A 326 2.80 -10.95 35.68
N GLU A 327 2.92 -11.77 36.73
CA GLU A 327 3.34 -13.17 36.60
C GLU A 327 2.14 -14.09 36.35
N ALA A 328 1.00 -13.85 37.00
CA ALA A 328 -0.19 -14.70 36.87
C ALA A 328 -1.04 -14.41 35.62
N ASP A 329 -0.98 -13.20 35.06
CA ASP A 329 -1.91 -12.71 34.02
C ASP A 329 -1.22 -12.25 32.71
N LYS A 330 -0.16 -12.95 32.26
CA LYS A 330 0.56 -12.66 30.99
C LYS A 330 -0.37 -12.42 29.80
N LYS A 331 -1.44 -13.23 29.69
CA LYS A 331 -2.46 -13.12 28.64
C LYS A 331 -3.20 -11.78 28.70
N LYS A 332 -3.58 -11.31 29.89
CA LYS A 332 -4.30 -10.04 30.06
C LYS A 332 -3.41 -8.84 29.76
N ILE A 333 -2.13 -8.90 30.15
CA ILE A 333 -1.15 -7.86 29.82
C ILE A 333 -0.99 -7.76 28.31
N LYS A 334 -0.85 -8.90 27.61
CA LYS A 334 -0.69 -8.87 26.16
C LYS A 334 -1.95 -8.37 25.43
N LEU A 335 -3.14 -8.77 25.86
CA LEU A 335 -4.39 -8.23 25.32
C LEU A 335 -4.51 -6.71 25.54
N LEU A 336 -4.10 -6.21 26.71
CA LEU A 336 -4.05 -4.78 27.00
C LEU A 336 -3.07 -4.07 26.06
N GLU A 337 -1.89 -4.65 25.89
CA GLU A 337 -0.83 -4.11 25.03
C GLU A 337 -1.30 -4.02 23.58
N LEU A 338 -1.89 -5.09 23.02
CA LEU A 338 -2.47 -5.11 21.67
C LEU A 338 -3.59 -4.08 21.50
N ALA A 339 -4.51 -3.98 22.45
CA ALA A 339 -5.63 -3.04 22.39
C ALA A 339 -5.15 -1.58 22.41
N ILE A 340 -4.15 -1.24 23.22
CA ILE A 340 -3.58 0.12 23.24
C ILE A 340 -2.80 0.40 21.95
N GLN A 341 -2.06 -0.58 21.45
CA GLN A 341 -1.19 -0.39 20.28
C GLN A 341 -1.97 -0.27 18.96
N HIS A 342 -3.09 -0.98 18.83
CA HIS A 342 -3.83 -1.12 17.58
C HIS A 342 -5.24 -0.51 17.61
N GLY A 343 -5.83 -0.29 18.79
CA GLY A 343 -7.19 0.24 18.96
C GLY A 343 -7.33 1.77 18.91
N GLU A 344 -6.25 2.55 18.99
CA GLU A 344 -6.28 4.01 18.76
C GLU A 344 -5.79 4.35 17.33
N GLU A 345 -6.45 5.28 16.63
CA GLU A 345 -6.31 5.63 15.18
C GLU A 345 -4.90 5.95 14.62
N LYS A 346 -3.80 5.73 15.35
CA LYS A 346 -2.42 5.95 14.87
C LYS A 346 -1.67 4.64 14.61
N LYS A 347 -1.97 4.05 13.45
CA LYS A 347 -1.33 2.85 12.88
C LYS A 347 0.14 3.02 12.40
N VAL A 348 0.83 4.12 12.72
CA VAL A 348 1.77 4.72 11.75
C VAL A 348 3.27 4.40 11.92
N ASP A 349 3.73 3.67 12.96
CA ASP A 349 5.18 3.58 13.24
C ASP A 349 5.78 2.16 13.36
N TYR A 350 5.08 1.12 12.90
CA TYR A 350 5.48 -0.27 13.19
C TYR A 350 6.13 -0.96 11.97
N ASP A 351 7.25 -1.67 12.16
CA ASP A 351 7.88 -2.48 11.10
C ASP A 351 7.10 -3.77 10.86
N LEU A 352 6.73 -4.06 9.62
CA LEU A 352 5.85 -5.18 9.31
C LEU A 352 6.41 -6.55 9.73
N ILE A 353 7.73 -6.70 9.78
CA ILE A 353 8.38 -7.96 10.19
C ILE A 353 8.24 -8.17 11.68
N ASP A 354 8.57 -7.15 12.47
CA ASP A 354 8.42 -7.19 13.94
C ASP A 354 6.96 -7.55 14.29
N TYR A 355 6.00 -7.11 13.48
CA TYR A 355 4.57 -7.25 13.78
C TYR A 355 4.14 -8.68 13.53
N ALA A 356 4.58 -9.22 12.39
CA ALA A 356 4.29 -10.58 12.02
C ALA A 356 4.97 -11.60 12.94
N ILE A 357 6.22 -11.36 13.31
CA ILE A 357 6.93 -12.22 14.26
C ILE A 357 6.27 -12.16 15.65
N GLY A 358 5.88 -10.97 16.13
CA GLY A 358 5.11 -10.81 17.37
C GLY A 358 3.80 -11.61 17.34
N THR A 359 2.97 -11.39 16.31
CA THR A 359 1.71 -12.14 16.12
C THR A 359 1.94 -13.65 16.08
N TYR A 360 2.96 -14.11 15.35
CA TYR A 360 3.31 -15.52 15.25
C TYR A 360 3.75 -16.11 16.59
N LYS A 361 4.57 -15.38 17.35
CA LYS A 361 5.02 -15.82 18.67
C LYS A 361 3.86 -15.94 19.65
N ASP A 362 2.96 -14.96 19.66
CA ASP A 362 1.83 -14.91 20.60
C ASP A 362 0.77 -15.97 20.32
N VAL A 363 0.47 -16.19 19.04
CA VAL A 363 -0.62 -17.06 18.63
C VAL A 363 -0.17 -18.49 18.35
N TYR A 364 0.97 -18.67 17.67
CA TYR A 364 1.41 -19.97 17.17
C TYR A 364 2.52 -20.62 18.01
N GLN A 365 3.53 -19.87 18.47
CA GLN A 365 4.62 -20.47 19.26
C GLN A 365 4.22 -20.67 20.71
N THR A 366 3.81 -19.59 21.39
CA THR A 366 3.51 -19.60 22.83
C THR A 366 2.07 -20.01 23.13
N HIS A 367 1.19 -19.98 22.13
CA HIS A 367 -0.25 -20.21 22.29
C HIS A 367 -0.87 -19.34 23.39
N LEU A 368 -0.32 -18.14 23.62
CA LEU A 368 -0.77 -17.20 24.64
C LEU A 368 -2.17 -16.67 24.31
N LEU A 369 -2.44 -16.49 23.01
CA LEU A 369 -3.69 -15.99 22.45
C LEU A 369 -4.19 -16.92 21.34
N THR A 370 -5.50 -17.04 21.18
CA THR A 370 -6.06 -17.61 19.94
C THR A 370 -6.07 -16.55 18.83
N ILE A 371 -6.23 -16.99 17.57
CA ILE A 371 -6.33 -16.07 16.43
C ILE A 371 -7.53 -15.12 16.61
N GLU A 372 -8.65 -15.62 17.13
CA GLU A 372 -9.87 -14.83 17.37
C GLU A 372 -9.67 -13.78 18.47
N GLU A 373 -9.00 -14.15 19.56
CA GLU A 373 -8.67 -13.24 20.64
C GLU A 373 -7.73 -12.13 20.17
N TYR A 374 -6.72 -12.49 19.38
CA TYR A 374 -5.79 -11.53 18.78
C TYR A 374 -6.56 -10.56 17.86
N ALA A 375 -7.31 -11.08 16.89
CA ALA A 375 -8.08 -10.30 15.91
C ALA A 375 -9.08 -9.35 16.59
N SER A 376 -9.79 -9.83 17.62
CA SER A 376 -10.74 -9.01 18.38
C SER A 376 -10.04 -7.89 19.16
N SER A 377 -8.82 -8.11 19.65
CA SER A 377 -8.07 -7.12 20.42
C SER A 377 -7.43 -6.03 19.55
N THR A 378 -7.10 -6.34 18.30
CA THR A 378 -6.48 -5.41 17.35
C THR A 378 -7.48 -4.74 16.39
N GLU A 379 -8.77 -5.07 16.50
CA GLU A 379 -9.84 -4.66 15.57
C GLU A 379 -9.55 -5.06 14.11
N GLU A 380 -8.91 -6.22 13.93
CA GLU A 380 -8.56 -6.79 12.63
C GLU A 380 -9.44 -8.00 12.29
N SER A 381 -9.46 -8.37 11.00
CA SER A 381 -10.12 -9.61 10.60
C SER A 381 -9.25 -10.82 10.90
N VAL A 382 -9.86 -11.95 11.26
CA VAL A 382 -9.18 -13.26 11.44
C VAL A 382 -8.35 -13.62 10.20
N SER A 383 -8.86 -13.33 9.00
CA SER A 383 -8.15 -13.56 7.74
C SER A 383 -6.85 -12.77 7.64
N GLU A 384 -6.82 -11.51 8.11
CA GLU A 384 -5.62 -10.68 8.05
C GLU A 384 -4.57 -11.14 9.06
N VAL A 385 -5.01 -11.53 10.25
CA VAL A 385 -4.13 -12.11 11.28
C VAL A 385 -3.54 -13.44 10.80
N GLN A 386 -4.35 -14.32 10.19
CA GLN A 386 -3.86 -15.58 9.62
C GLN A 386 -2.84 -15.35 8.51
N LYS A 387 -3.13 -14.44 7.58
CA LYS A 387 -2.21 -14.07 6.50
C LYS A 387 -0.86 -13.61 7.06
N ARG A 388 -0.88 -12.80 8.12
CA ARG A 388 0.33 -12.33 8.79
C ARG A 388 1.12 -13.48 9.44
N ILE A 389 0.45 -14.42 10.09
CA ILE A 389 1.05 -15.63 10.65
C ILE A 389 1.71 -16.46 9.54
N ASP A 390 1.07 -16.60 8.38
CA ASP A 390 1.63 -17.35 7.26
C ASP A 390 2.88 -16.67 6.68
N ILE A 391 2.91 -15.34 6.59
CA ILE A 391 4.13 -14.59 6.23
C ILE A 391 5.23 -14.82 7.27
N ALA A 392 4.90 -14.72 8.56
CA ALA A 392 5.86 -14.94 9.64
C ALA A 392 6.49 -16.33 9.58
N ARG A 393 5.70 -17.37 9.29
CA ARG A 393 6.21 -18.74 9.10
C ARG A 393 7.23 -18.83 7.97
N ILE A 394 6.97 -18.18 6.85
CA ILE A 394 7.92 -18.14 5.73
C ILE A 394 9.20 -17.38 6.13
N ILE A 395 9.08 -16.32 6.94
CA ILE A 395 10.25 -15.61 7.48
C ILE A 395 11.08 -16.54 8.39
N VAL A 396 10.43 -17.30 9.28
CA VAL A 396 11.10 -18.29 10.14
C VAL A 396 11.82 -19.33 9.31
N GLU A 397 11.14 -19.92 8.32
CA GLU A 397 11.73 -20.88 7.38
C GLU A 397 12.91 -20.29 6.62
N PHE A 398 12.82 -19.02 6.19
CA PHE A 398 13.94 -18.33 5.54
C PHE A 398 15.14 -18.15 6.48
N MET A 399 14.89 -17.77 7.74
CA MET A 399 15.96 -17.60 8.73
C MET A 399 16.65 -18.93 9.06
N GLU A 400 15.88 -20.03 9.12
CA GLU A 400 16.42 -21.39 9.24
C GLU A 400 17.23 -21.79 8.00
N TYR A 401 16.71 -21.48 6.80
CA TYR A 401 17.37 -21.76 5.52
C TYR A 401 18.75 -21.09 5.41
N VAL A 402 18.88 -19.83 5.86
CA VAL A 402 20.17 -19.13 5.89
C VAL A 402 21.04 -19.45 7.12
N ARG A 403 20.62 -20.42 7.95
CA ARG A 403 21.31 -20.88 9.17
C ARG A 403 21.49 -19.82 10.25
N LEU A 404 20.57 -18.85 10.32
CA LEU A 404 20.55 -17.79 11.34
C LEU A 404 19.16 -17.73 12.04
N PRO A 405 18.73 -18.80 12.72
CA PRO A 405 17.40 -18.85 13.34
C PRO A 405 17.20 -17.71 14.34
N GLU A 406 15.97 -17.22 14.44
CA GLU A 406 15.52 -16.14 15.36
C GLU A 406 16.17 -14.75 15.16
N ARG A 407 17.09 -14.60 14.18
CA ARG A 407 17.76 -13.33 13.88
C ARG A 407 16.96 -12.46 12.90
N TYR A 408 15.70 -12.19 13.22
CA TYR A 408 14.75 -11.52 12.32
C TYR A 408 15.12 -10.07 11.94
N TYR A 409 16.07 -9.44 12.65
CA TYR A 409 16.63 -8.15 12.21
C TYR A 409 17.27 -8.24 10.81
N ILE A 410 17.81 -9.41 10.43
CA ILE A 410 18.37 -9.65 9.10
C ILE A 410 17.25 -9.69 8.05
N ALA A 411 16.14 -10.36 8.35
CA ALA A 411 14.95 -10.35 7.50
C ALA A 411 14.44 -8.92 7.27
N ARG A 412 14.49 -8.08 8.31
CA ARG A 412 14.15 -6.66 8.25
C ARG A 412 15.06 -5.87 7.31
N GLU A 413 16.38 -6.05 7.43
CA GLU A 413 17.35 -5.41 6.54
C GLU A 413 17.21 -5.86 5.08
N TYR A 414 16.87 -7.13 4.84
CA TYR A 414 16.55 -7.63 3.49
C TYR A 414 15.15 -7.26 2.98
N GLN A 415 14.32 -6.61 3.81
CA GLN A 415 12.96 -6.16 3.48
C GLN A 415 12.03 -7.27 2.93
N VAL A 416 12.19 -8.49 3.42
CA VAL A 416 11.57 -9.70 2.84
C VAL A 416 10.05 -9.77 2.98
N TYR A 417 9.46 -9.01 3.91
CA TYR A 417 8.02 -9.05 4.19
C TYR A 417 7.17 -8.87 2.92
N SER A 418 7.49 -7.84 2.14
CA SER A 418 6.72 -7.50 0.94
C SER A 418 6.84 -8.56 -0.16
N VAL A 419 7.98 -9.27 -0.19
CA VAL A 419 8.24 -10.35 -1.15
C VAL A 419 7.41 -11.57 -0.80
N PHE A 420 7.43 -11.96 0.48
CA PHE A 420 6.70 -13.13 0.95
C PHE A 420 5.19 -12.90 0.95
N ASP A 421 4.74 -11.68 1.26
CA ASP A 421 3.33 -11.28 1.09
C ASP A 421 2.85 -11.48 -0.36
N GLU A 422 3.63 -11.01 -1.34
CA GLU A 422 3.29 -11.15 -2.75
C GLU A 422 3.41 -12.60 -3.27
N MET A 423 4.19 -13.44 -2.57
CA MET A 423 4.38 -14.86 -2.87
C MET A 423 3.21 -15.73 -2.40
N LEU A 424 2.53 -15.38 -1.29
CA LEU A 424 1.42 -16.19 -0.73
C LEU A 424 0.34 -16.58 -1.75
N PRO A 425 -0.19 -15.67 -2.59
CA PRO A 425 -1.18 -16.04 -3.60
C PRO A 425 -0.66 -16.99 -4.67
N VAL A 426 0.66 -17.03 -4.90
CA VAL A 426 1.30 -17.94 -5.86
C VAL A 426 1.38 -19.34 -5.26
N LEU A 427 1.78 -19.46 -3.99
CA LEU A 427 1.82 -20.73 -3.28
C LEU A 427 0.46 -21.45 -3.31
N ASN A 428 -0.64 -20.71 -3.11
CA ASN A 428 -1.99 -21.29 -3.11
C ASN A 428 -2.41 -21.94 -4.45
N LYS A 429 -1.69 -21.70 -5.55
CA LYS A 429 -1.96 -22.29 -6.87
C LYS A 429 -1.09 -23.52 -7.19
N LEU A 430 -0.15 -23.85 -6.32
CA LEU A 430 0.87 -24.87 -6.55
C LEU A 430 0.61 -26.13 -5.71
N SER A 431 1.18 -27.25 -6.16
CA SER A 431 1.22 -28.49 -5.37
C SER A 431 2.15 -28.32 -4.15
N GLU A 432 2.05 -29.18 -3.13
CA GLU A 432 2.93 -29.07 -1.95
C GLU A 432 4.42 -29.18 -2.32
N GLU A 433 4.78 -30.03 -3.29
CA GLU A 433 6.15 -30.14 -3.79
C GLU A 433 6.61 -28.84 -4.48
N ASP A 434 5.75 -28.29 -5.36
CA ASP A 434 6.04 -27.04 -6.06
C ASP A 434 6.08 -25.82 -5.11
N LYS A 435 5.30 -25.84 -4.01
CA LYS A 435 5.35 -24.79 -2.98
C LYS A 435 6.72 -24.74 -2.33
N GLU A 436 7.25 -25.89 -1.93
CA GLU A 436 8.57 -25.99 -1.31
C GLU A 436 9.66 -25.56 -2.28
N GLN A 437 9.54 -25.97 -3.55
CA GLN A 437 10.44 -25.54 -4.59
C GLN A 437 10.39 -24.02 -4.81
N LEU A 438 9.21 -23.41 -4.84
CA LEU A 438 9.07 -21.95 -4.96
C LEU A 438 9.73 -21.22 -3.78
N LYS A 439 9.57 -21.71 -2.55
CA LYS A 439 10.25 -21.12 -1.38
C LYS A 439 11.77 -21.13 -1.56
N ASN A 440 12.35 -22.27 -1.92
CA ASN A 440 13.79 -22.39 -2.17
C ASN A 440 14.28 -21.45 -3.29
N ILE A 441 13.51 -21.31 -4.36
CA ILE A 441 13.80 -20.36 -5.45
C ILE A 441 13.84 -18.94 -4.91
N VAL A 442 12.83 -18.54 -4.13
CA VAL A 442 12.74 -17.18 -3.58
C VAL A 442 13.84 -16.95 -2.54
N PHE A 443 14.11 -17.91 -1.65
CA PHE A 443 15.16 -17.80 -0.64
C PHE A 443 16.54 -17.63 -1.26
N ASN A 444 16.89 -18.40 -2.30
CA ASN A 444 18.11 -18.23 -3.06
C ASN A 444 18.22 -16.84 -3.72
N ASN A 445 17.11 -16.35 -4.28
CA ASN A 445 17.06 -15.02 -4.90
C ASN A 445 17.23 -13.88 -3.89
N VAL A 446 16.66 -14.03 -2.69
CA VAL A 446 16.84 -13.10 -1.57
C VAL A 446 18.29 -13.16 -1.06
N LEU A 447 18.82 -14.35 -0.78
CA LEU A 447 20.19 -14.58 -0.30
C LEU A 447 21.24 -13.96 -1.23
N LEU A 448 21.19 -14.26 -2.53
CA LEU A 448 22.14 -13.72 -3.52
C LEU A 448 21.79 -12.30 -3.97
N GLN A 449 20.66 -11.75 -3.51
CA GLN A 449 20.11 -10.46 -3.92
C GLN A 449 20.05 -10.34 -5.46
N ALA A 450 19.66 -11.41 -6.14
CA ALA A 450 19.77 -11.56 -7.58
C ALA A 450 18.90 -10.56 -8.35
N ASN A 451 17.75 -10.21 -7.76
CA ASN A 451 16.80 -9.27 -8.33
C ASN A 451 16.72 -8.01 -7.47
N ARG A 452 17.03 -6.84 -8.08
CA ARG A 452 16.90 -5.53 -7.39
C ARG A 452 15.46 -5.22 -6.99
N ASP A 453 14.51 -5.59 -7.84
CA ASP A 453 13.08 -5.48 -7.56
C ASP A 453 12.53 -6.88 -7.27
N GLN A 454 12.59 -7.27 -6.00
CA GLN A 454 12.13 -8.58 -5.53
C GLN A 454 10.62 -8.78 -5.75
N ARG A 455 9.82 -7.71 -5.66
CA ARG A 455 8.37 -7.75 -5.93
C ARG A 455 8.08 -8.02 -7.40
N LYS A 456 8.80 -7.36 -8.31
CA LYS A 456 8.71 -7.68 -9.75
C LYS A 456 9.06 -9.15 -10.01
N PHE A 457 10.11 -9.67 -9.39
CA PHE A 457 10.49 -11.08 -9.54
C PHE A 457 9.36 -12.04 -9.15
N ILE A 458 8.68 -11.80 -8.03
CA ILE A 458 7.51 -12.62 -7.63
C ILE A 458 6.35 -12.47 -8.63
N ARG A 459 6.09 -11.27 -9.16
CA ARG A 459 5.08 -11.05 -10.21
C ARG A 459 5.40 -11.80 -11.50
N ASP A 460 6.67 -11.87 -11.86
CA ASP A 460 7.14 -12.60 -13.04
C ASP A 460 6.93 -14.13 -12.86
N ILE A 461 7.24 -14.67 -11.68
CA ILE A 461 6.90 -16.08 -11.35
C ILE A 461 5.39 -16.29 -11.38
N LYS A 462 4.61 -15.40 -10.77
CA LYS A 462 3.14 -15.48 -10.77
C LYS A 462 2.57 -15.55 -12.19
N LYS A 463 3.19 -14.84 -13.14
CA LYS A 463 2.84 -14.88 -14.56
C LYS A 463 3.14 -16.26 -15.16
N LEU A 464 4.34 -16.80 -14.94
CA LEU A 464 4.69 -18.15 -15.40
C LEU A 464 3.75 -19.24 -14.84
N VAL A 465 3.41 -19.14 -13.56
CA VAL A 465 2.46 -20.07 -12.91
C VAL A 465 1.07 -19.94 -13.52
N SER A 466 0.61 -18.71 -13.75
CA SER A 466 -0.72 -18.46 -14.34
C SER A 466 -0.80 -18.90 -15.81
N ASP A 467 0.30 -18.81 -16.56
CA ASP A 467 0.42 -19.32 -17.94
C ASP A 467 0.74 -20.84 -17.99
N ASN A 468 0.78 -21.54 -16.83
CA ASN A 468 1.17 -22.95 -16.70
C ASN A 468 2.53 -23.31 -17.34
N ALA A 469 3.45 -22.34 -17.40
CA ALA A 469 4.75 -22.44 -18.07
C ALA A 469 5.93 -22.44 -17.08
N TYR A 470 5.68 -22.73 -15.80
CA TYR A 470 6.67 -22.62 -14.72
C TYR A 470 7.52 -23.88 -14.51
N ARG A 471 7.08 -25.07 -14.96
CA ARG A 471 7.76 -26.34 -14.67
C ARG A 471 9.21 -26.39 -15.15
N GLU A 472 9.42 -25.98 -16.41
CA GLU A 472 10.75 -25.91 -17.02
C GLU A 472 11.67 -24.93 -16.28
N TYR A 473 11.11 -23.79 -15.83
CA TYR A 473 11.82 -22.83 -14.99
C TYR A 473 12.20 -23.45 -13.65
N PHE A 474 11.25 -24.09 -12.97
CA PHE A 474 11.42 -24.74 -11.68
C PHE A 474 12.53 -25.79 -11.74
N ASP A 475 12.50 -26.69 -12.72
CA ASP A 475 13.52 -27.72 -12.87
C ASP A 475 14.93 -27.13 -13.07
N ASN A 476 15.09 -26.09 -13.89
CA ASN A 476 16.36 -25.37 -14.02
C ASN A 476 16.82 -24.77 -12.67
N GLN A 477 15.90 -24.26 -11.86
CA GLN A 477 16.24 -23.77 -10.52
C GLN A 477 16.76 -24.86 -9.59
N LYS A 478 16.40 -26.14 -9.75
CA LYS A 478 16.95 -27.24 -8.94
C LYS A 478 18.45 -27.36 -9.14
N ASP A 479 18.92 -27.27 -10.39
CA ASP A 479 20.34 -27.34 -10.72
C ASP A 479 21.11 -26.14 -10.13
N ILE A 480 20.53 -24.93 -10.23
CA ILE A 480 21.14 -23.74 -9.63
C ILE A 480 21.16 -23.83 -8.10
N ASN A 481 20.09 -24.34 -7.49
CA ASN A 481 20.00 -24.56 -6.05
C ASN A 481 21.11 -25.50 -5.56
N ASN A 482 21.35 -26.61 -6.26
CA ASN A 482 22.44 -27.54 -5.92
C ASN A 482 23.81 -26.85 -5.95
N LEU A 483 24.08 -26.04 -7.00
CA LEU A 483 25.32 -25.27 -7.10
C LEU A 483 25.48 -24.20 -6.00
N ILE A 484 24.37 -23.64 -5.52
CA ILE A 484 24.39 -22.70 -4.39
C ILE A 484 24.76 -23.46 -3.11
N HIS A 485 24.08 -24.56 -2.82
CA HIS A 485 24.32 -25.36 -1.60
C HIS A 485 25.71 -25.99 -1.54
N GLU A 486 26.28 -26.45 -2.67
CA GLU A 486 27.68 -26.91 -2.74
C GLU A 486 28.68 -25.88 -2.18
N LYS A 487 28.39 -24.58 -2.34
CA LYS A 487 29.24 -23.49 -1.85
C LYS A 487 28.78 -22.95 -0.51
N PHE A 488 27.48 -22.79 -0.32
CA PHE A 488 26.91 -22.19 0.87
C PHE A 488 27.14 -23.11 2.07
N ASP A 489 26.88 -24.41 1.95
CA ASP A 489 26.95 -25.36 3.05
C ASP A 489 28.38 -25.52 3.60
N ALA A 490 29.40 -25.22 2.79
CA ALA A 490 30.80 -25.22 3.18
C ALA A 490 31.22 -24.01 4.06
N ILE A 491 30.36 -23.01 4.20
CA ILE A 491 30.62 -21.78 4.96
C ILE A 491 29.92 -21.87 6.31
N GLU A 492 30.61 -21.46 7.37
CA GLU A 492 30.01 -21.21 8.66
C GLU A 492 29.40 -19.81 8.67
N VAL A 493 28.08 -19.75 8.86
CA VAL A 493 27.34 -18.48 8.84
C VAL A 493 27.06 -18.07 10.28
N THR A 494 27.64 -16.95 10.69
CA THR A 494 27.51 -16.44 12.06
C THR A 494 26.91 -15.04 12.11
N SER A 495 26.81 -14.35 10.97
CA SER A 495 26.35 -12.98 10.88
C SER A 495 25.76 -12.66 9.51
N LYS A 496 25.14 -11.49 9.39
CA LYS A 496 24.68 -10.97 8.10
C LYS A 496 25.84 -10.71 7.12
N ASN A 497 26.99 -10.27 7.61
CA ASN A 497 28.15 -9.98 6.76
C ASN A 497 28.59 -11.24 6.01
N ASP A 498 28.49 -12.42 6.62
CA ASP A 498 28.82 -13.69 5.96
C ASP A 498 27.88 -13.98 4.78
N LEU A 499 26.59 -13.63 4.91
CA LEU A 499 25.61 -13.75 3.82
C LEU A 499 25.89 -12.75 2.68
N ASP A 500 26.17 -11.50 3.03
CA ASP A 500 26.48 -10.45 2.06
C ASP A 500 27.80 -10.76 1.33
N ASP A 501 28.81 -11.27 2.03
CA ASP A 501 30.08 -11.74 1.45
C ASP A 501 29.87 -12.95 0.55
N PHE A 502 29.04 -13.92 0.96
CA PHE A 502 28.67 -15.04 0.09
C PHE A 502 28.00 -14.55 -1.20
N ALA A 503 27.06 -13.62 -1.11
CA ALA A 503 26.38 -13.04 -2.27
C ALA A 503 27.35 -12.29 -3.20
N ASN A 504 28.24 -11.49 -2.63
CA ASN A 504 29.23 -10.71 -3.38
C ASN A 504 30.27 -11.61 -4.08
N ASN A 505 30.73 -12.67 -3.40
CA ASN A 505 31.72 -13.61 -3.94
C ASN A 505 31.13 -14.59 -4.97
N ASN A 506 29.81 -14.66 -5.11
CA ASN A 506 29.11 -15.57 -6.02
C ASN A 506 28.29 -14.85 -7.10
N ALA A 507 28.84 -13.76 -7.65
CA ALA A 507 28.21 -12.99 -8.72
C ALA A 507 27.76 -13.84 -9.94
N ILE A 508 28.48 -14.93 -10.26
CA ILE A 508 28.10 -15.85 -11.35
C ILE A 508 26.76 -16.57 -11.04
N LEU A 509 26.56 -17.02 -9.80
CA LEU A 509 25.31 -17.67 -9.39
C LEU A 509 24.15 -16.67 -9.38
N LYS A 510 24.42 -15.44 -8.94
CA LYS A 510 23.49 -14.31 -9.02
C LYS A 510 23.01 -14.06 -10.46
N GLU A 511 23.94 -13.99 -11.42
CA GLU A 511 23.61 -13.83 -12.84
C GLU A 511 22.86 -15.03 -13.41
N LYS A 512 23.20 -16.26 -13.03
CA LYS A 512 22.45 -17.47 -13.42
C LYS A 512 21.00 -17.41 -12.97
N LEU A 513 20.74 -17.04 -11.71
CA LEU A 513 19.37 -16.87 -11.19
C LEU A 513 18.60 -15.82 -12.01
N ARG A 514 19.21 -14.65 -12.26
CA ARG A 514 18.56 -13.59 -13.04
C ARG A 514 18.27 -14.00 -14.49
N ASN A 515 19.26 -14.57 -15.17
CA ASN A 515 19.11 -14.95 -16.58
C ASN A 515 18.10 -16.08 -16.76
N SER A 516 18.01 -17.01 -15.81
CA SER A 516 17.07 -18.14 -15.88
C SER A 516 15.61 -17.69 -15.94
N ILE A 517 15.19 -16.73 -15.09
CA ILE A 517 13.82 -16.22 -15.11
C ILE A 517 13.54 -15.40 -16.37
N GLU A 518 14.49 -14.59 -16.84
CA GLU A 518 14.36 -13.81 -18.08
C GLU A 518 14.18 -14.72 -19.31
N GLN A 519 14.98 -15.78 -19.41
CA GLN A 519 14.87 -16.78 -20.48
C GLN A 519 13.52 -17.48 -20.45
N SER A 520 13.07 -17.96 -19.28
CA SER A 520 11.77 -18.64 -19.16
C SER A 520 10.59 -17.73 -19.49
N LEU A 521 10.64 -16.45 -19.11
CA LEU A 521 9.61 -15.47 -19.49
C LEU A 521 9.58 -15.23 -21.00
N GLN A 522 10.75 -15.12 -21.63
CA GLN A 522 10.86 -14.93 -23.08
C GLN A 522 10.32 -16.14 -23.84
N SER A 523 10.75 -17.35 -23.46
CA SER A 523 10.25 -18.60 -24.06
C SER A 523 8.74 -18.78 -23.85
N SER A 524 8.20 -18.44 -22.68
CA SER A 524 6.75 -18.44 -22.43
C SER A 524 6.01 -17.46 -23.35
N LYS A 525 6.55 -16.25 -23.55
CA LYS A 525 5.98 -15.25 -24.46
C LYS A 525 5.98 -15.72 -25.91
N GLU A 526 7.06 -16.36 -26.37
CA GLU A 526 7.18 -16.94 -27.71
C GLU A 526 6.18 -18.07 -27.92
N LYS A 527 6.11 -19.04 -26.99
CA LYS A 527 5.11 -20.12 -27.01
C LYS A 527 3.68 -19.56 -27.09
N LYS A 528 3.36 -18.52 -26.31
CA LYS A 528 2.04 -17.87 -26.33
C LYS A 528 1.77 -17.15 -27.65
N ALA A 529 2.76 -16.50 -28.24
CA ALA A 529 2.62 -15.86 -29.55
C ALA A 529 2.34 -16.90 -30.66
N LEU A 530 2.98 -18.07 -30.58
CA LEU A 530 2.74 -19.19 -31.51
C LEU A 530 1.35 -19.82 -31.34
N LEU A 531 0.82 -19.89 -30.12
CA LEU A 531 -0.51 -20.47 -29.84
C LEU A 531 -1.67 -19.49 -30.09
N LYS A 532 -1.40 -18.18 -30.09
CA LYS A 532 -2.44 -17.14 -30.24
C LYS A 532 -3.27 -17.24 -31.53
N PRO A 533 -2.70 -17.55 -32.72
CA PRO A 533 -3.48 -17.78 -33.92
C PRO A 533 -4.47 -18.94 -33.76
N ILE A 534 -4.05 -20.04 -33.15
CA ILE A 534 -4.91 -21.21 -32.88
C ILE A 534 -6.05 -20.81 -31.95
N GLU A 535 -5.74 -20.15 -30.83
CA GLU A 535 -6.74 -19.67 -29.86
C GLU A 535 -7.78 -18.73 -30.52
N ASN A 536 -7.34 -17.83 -31.39
CA ASN A 536 -8.23 -16.91 -32.11
C ASN A 536 -9.18 -17.67 -33.04
N VAL A 537 -8.66 -18.63 -33.82
CA VAL A 537 -9.50 -19.45 -34.71
C VAL A 537 -10.51 -20.28 -33.90
N THR A 538 -10.08 -20.92 -32.81
CA THR A 538 -10.99 -21.67 -31.93
C THR A 538 -12.12 -20.80 -31.39
N LYS A 539 -11.80 -19.58 -30.90
CA LYS A 539 -12.81 -18.64 -30.41
C LYS A 539 -13.77 -18.20 -31.52
N SER A 540 -13.27 -17.92 -32.71
CA SER A 540 -14.12 -17.57 -33.86
C SER A 540 -15.08 -18.71 -34.21
N VAL A 541 -14.60 -19.96 -34.22
CA VAL A 541 -15.46 -21.14 -34.46
C VAL A 541 -16.56 -21.26 -33.39
N SER A 542 -16.22 -21.10 -32.10
CA SER A 542 -17.23 -21.14 -31.03
C SER A 542 -18.28 -20.03 -31.17
N LEU A 543 -17.86 -18.80 -31.47
CA LEU A 543 -18.78 -17.68 -31.70
C LEU A 543 -19.72 -17.93 -32.89
N MET A 544 -19.22 -18.54 -33.96
CA MET A 544 -20.06 -18.90 -35.11
C MET A 544 -21.02 -20.06 -34.78
N ALA A 545 -20.61 -21.00 -33.94
CA ALA A 545 -21.45 -22.11 -33.50
C ALA A 545 -22.59 -21.68 -32.55
N GLU A 546 -22.46 -20.53 -31.88
CA GLU A 546 -23.49 -19.97 -30.98
C GLU A 546 -24.62 -19.23 -31.70
N VAL A 547 -24.53 -19.04 -33.03
CA VAL A 547 -25.53 -18.29 -33.80
C VAL A 547 -26.84 -19.08 -33.90
N ASP A 548 -27.94 -18.50 -33.41
CA ASP A 548 -29.28 -19.10 -33.53
C ASP A 548 -29.85 -18.88 -34.95
N GLU A 549 -29.85 -19.93 -35.76
CA GLU A 549 -30.33 -19.91 -37.15
C GLU A 549 -31.79 -19.47 -37.29
N ASN A 550 -32.61 -19.61 -36.24
CA ASN A 550 -34.01 -19.16 -36.25
C ASN A 550 -34.14 -17.63 -36.37
N THR A 551 -33.07 -16.89 -36.06
CA THR A 551 -33.03 -15.44 -36.18
C THR A 551 -32.95 -14.97 -37.63
N PHE A 552 -32.39 -15.78 -38.54
CA PHE A 552 -32.24 -15.44 -39.97
C PHE A 552 -33.59 -15.26 -40.66
N GLY A 553 -34.64 -15.97 -40.21
CA GLY A 553 -35.99 -15.81 -40.72
C GLY A 553 -36.62 -14.45 -40.39
N LYS A 554 -36.11 -13.76 -39.37
CA LYS A 554 -36.63 -12.47 -38.86
C LYS A 554 -35.89 -11.25 -39.40
N MET A 555 -34.73 -11.44 -40.04
CA MET A 555 -33.90 -10.37 -40.59
C MET A 555 -34.50 -9.85 -41.91
N ASN A 556 -34.39 -8.53 -42.12
CA ASN A 556 -34.75 -7.89 -43.38
C ASN A 556 -33.66 -8.10 -44.45
N THR A 557 -33.91 -7.68 -45.70
CA THR A 557 -33.01 -7.93 -46.83
C THR A 557 -31.64 -7.27 -46.66
N GLU A 558 -31.59 -6.05 -46.10
CA GLU A 558 -30.36 -5.29 -45.90
C GLU A 558 -29.50 -5.93 -44.79
N GLU A 559 -30.12 -6.35 -43.69
CA GLU A 559 -29.45 -7.07 -42.59
C GLU A 559 -28.87 -8.43 -43.04
N LYS A 560 -29.57 -9.13 -43.94
CA LYS A 560 -29.10 -10.40 -44.53
C LYS A 560 -27.91 -10.19 -45.46
N GLU A 561 -27.94 -9.13 -46.26
CA GLU A 561 -26.83 -8.76 -47.15
C GLU A 561 -25.59 -8.39 -46.35
N GLU A 562 -25.73 -7.64 -45.26
CA GLU A 562 -24.64 -7.28 -44.36
C GLU A 562 -24.04 -8.51 -43.66
N LEU A 563 -24.87 -9.44 -43.19
CA LEU A 563 -24.41 -10.70 -42.59
C LEU A 563 -23.66 -11.57 -43.62
N LEU A 564 -24.17 -11.66 -44.85
CA LEU A 564 -23.52 -12.40 -45.94
C LEU A 564 -22.17 -11.77 -46.32
N ASP A 565 -22.07 -10.45 -46.41
CA ASP A 565 -20.80 -9.75 -46.64
C ASP A 565 -19.80 -10.04 -45.50
N GLY A 566 -20.27 -10.04 -44.25
CA GLY A 566 -19.48 -10.43 -43.08
C GLY A 566 -18.94 -11.87 -43.16
N ILE A 567 -19.77 -12.83 -43.55
CA ILE A 567 -19.39 -14.25 -43.74
C ILE A 567 -18.38 -14.37 -44.89
N ASN A 568 -18.58 -13.68 -46.00
CA ASN A 568 -17.66 -13.69 -47.14
C ASN A 568 -16.29 -13.13 -46.77
N ARG A 569 -16.23 -12.04 -45.99
CA ARG A 569 -14.98 -11.49 -45.46
C ARG A 569 -14.27 -12.48 -44.54
N LEU A 570 -15.01 -13.17 -43.66
CA LEU A 570 -14.45 -14.23 -42.80
C LEU A 570 -13.84 -15.36 -43.64
N SER A 571 -14.58 -15.83 -44.65
CA SER A 571 -14.13 -16.88 -45.58
C SER A 571 -12.84 -16.50 -46.31
N ASN A 572 -12.75 -15.28 -46.84
CA ASN A 572 -11.53 -14.79 -47.50
C ASN A 572 -10.31 -14.75 -46.57
N VAL A 573 -10.50 -14.38 -45.30
CA VAL A 573 -9.43 -14.37 -44.30
C VAL A 573 -8.98 -15.80 -43.97
N LEU A 574 -9.92 -16.74 -43.86
CA LEU A 574 -9.62 -18.17 -43.64
C LEU A 574 -8.84 -18.76 -44.82
N ASP A 575 -9.23 -18.43 -46.06
CA ASP A 575 -8.52 -18.83 -47.27
C ASP A 575 -7.08 -18.26 -47.30
N GLU A 576 -6.90 -17.00 -46.93
CA GLU A 576 -5.57 -16.37 -46.85
C GLU A 576 -4.67 -17.04 -45.78
N TYR A 577 -5.23 -17.40 -44.63
CA TYR A 577 -4.50 -18.11 -43.57
C TYR A 577 -4.17 -19.55 -43.96
N GLY A 578 -5.11 -20.27 -44.56
CA GLY A 578 -4.90 -21.61 -45.09
C GLY A 578 -3.76 -21.65 -46.11
N ALA A 579 -3.74 -20.69 -47.04
CA ALA A 579 -2.67 -20.56 -48.04
C ALA A 579 -1.28 -20.31 -47.42
N LYS A 580 -1.20 -19.64 -46.26
CA LYS A 580 0.07 -19.35 -45.56
C LYS A 580 0.55 -20.49 -44.66
N LEU A 581 -0.36 -21.36 -44.20
CA LEU A 581 -0.05 -22.44 -43.26
C LEU A 581 0.22 -23.79 -43.94
N GLY A 582 -0.25 -23.99 -45.18
CA GLY A 582 -0.06 -25.23 -45.92
C GLY A 582 1.13 -25.20 -46.87
N THR A 583 2.33 -25.56 -46.41
CA THR A 583 3.43 -26.02 -47.30
C THR A 583 4.00 -27.33 -46.78
N ASP A 584 4.10 -28.33 -47.63
CA ASP A 584 4.79 -29.59 -47.31
C ASP A 584 6.32 -29.44 -47.34
N ASP A 585 7.05 -30.52 -47.01
CA ASP A 585 8.51 -30.59 -46.99
C ASP A 585 9.18 -30.31 -48.35
N SER A 586 8.40 -30.17 -49.42
CA SER A 586 8.85 -29.81 -50.78
C SER A 586 8.55 -28.35 -51.16
N GLY A 587 7.95 -27.57 -50.26
CA GLY A 587 7.60 -26.17 -50.49
C GLY A 587 6.40 -25.97 -51.42
N GLN A 588 5.58 -27.00 -51.62
CA GLN A 588 4.37 -26.93 -52.43
C GLN A 588 3.15 -26.62 -51.55
N ALA A 589 2.30 -25.69 -52.00
CA ALA A 589 1.12 -25.27 -51.25
C ALA A 589 0.12 -26.43 -51.11
N ILE A 590 -0.25 -26.79 -49.88
CA ILE A 590 -1.34 -27.74 -49.60
C ILE A 590 -2.66 -27.00 -49.82
N MET A 591 -3.09 -26.92 -51.08
CA MET A 591 -4.41 -26.44 -51.45
C MET A 591 -5.32 -27.65 -51.69
N LEU A 592 -6.13 -28.02 -50.70
CA LEU A 592 -7.37 -28.74 -50.95
C LEU A 592 -8.51 -27.73 -50.84
N LYS A 593 -8.84 -27.07 -51.95
CA LYS A 593 -10.11 -26.34 -52.06
C LYS A 593 -11.24 -27.38 -52.17
N PRO A 594 -12.19 -27.46 -51.23
CA PRO A 594 -13.42 -28.21 -51.48
C PRO A 594 -14.14 -27.59 -52.69
N LEU A 595 -14.66 -28.44 -53.58
CA LEU A 595 -15.45 -28.00 -54.74
C LEU A 595 -16.65 -27.17 -54.25
N LYS A 596 -16.80 -25.95 -54.77
CA LYS A 596 -17.96 -25.10 -54.46
C LYS A 596 -19.16 -25.61 -55.27
N LEU A 597 -20.35 -25.60 -54.68
CA LEU A 597 -21.58 -25.84 -55.46
C LEU A 597 -21.77 -24.67 -56.44
N ALA A 598 -21.85 -24.98 -57.73
CA ALA A 598 -22.07 -24.00 -58.78
C ALA A 598 -23.41 -23.28 -58.55
N ILE A 599 -23.43 -21.97 -58.75
CA ILE A 599 -24.70 -21.22 -58.78
C ILE A 599 -25.50 -21.75 -59.99
N SER A 600 -26.75 -22.15 -59.76
CA SER A 600 -27.60 -22.73 -60.82
C SER A 600 -27.69 -21.77 -62.02
N ASN A 601 -27.21 -22.23 -63.18
CA ASN A 601 -27.30 -21.47 -64.42
C ASN A 601 -28.70 -21.64 -65.01
N ALA A 602 -29.52 -20.59 -64.94
CA ALA A 602 -30.91 -20.59 -65.39
C ALA A 602 -31.10 -20.98 -66.88
N ASN A 603 -30.04 -21.00 -67.68
CA ASN A 603 -30.07 -21.39 -69.10
C ASN A 603 -29.86 -22.90 -69.34
N ASN A 604 -29.30 -23.62 -68.36
CA ASN A 604 -28.97 -25.04 -68.51
C ASN A 604 -30.00 -25.94 -67.80
N PRO A 605 -30.34 -27.11 -68.38
CA PRO A 605 -31.26 -28.04 -67.74
C PRO A 605 -30.64 -28.70 -66.50
N ALA A 606 -31.49 -29.14 -65.57
CA ALA A 606 -31.06 -29.84 -64.36
C ALA A 606 -30.60 -31.27 -64.70
N ILE A 607 -29.41 -31.65 -64.20
CA ILE A 607 -28.85 -32.99 -64.40
C ILE A 607 -29.25 -33.95 -63.28
N ILE A 608 -29.87 -35.07 -63.68
CA ILE A 608 -30.32 -36.12 -62.80
C ILE A 608 -29.48 -37.37 -63.04
N CYS A 609 -28.75 -37.80 -62.00
CA CYS A 609 -28.18 -39.15 -61.94
C CYS A 609 -29.28 -40.14 -61.50
N LYS A 610 -29.47 -41.22 -62.27
CA LYS A 610 -30.55 -42.21 -62.07
C LYS A 610 -30.17 -43.33 -61.12
N ASN A 611 -28.87 -43.59 -60.94
CA ASN A 611 -28.35 -44.72 -60.19
C ASN A 611 -27.52 -44.32 -58.95
N ILE A 612 -27.97 -43.30 -58.22
CA ILE A 612 -27.31 -42.71 -57.03
C ILE A 612 -27.17 -43.64 -55.81
N PHE A 613 -27.63 -44.89 -55.89
CA PHE A 613 -27.58 -45.89 -54.81
C PHE A 613 -26.91 -47.19 -55.25
N GLU A 614 -26.31 -47.24 -56.44
CA GLU A 614 -25.53 -48.39 -56.86
C GLU A 614 -24.16 -48.38 -56.16
N CYS A 615 -23.74 -49.51 -55.64
CA CYS A 615 -22.40 -49.67 -55.05
C CYS A 615 -21.37 -49.96 -56.14
N ILE A 616 -20.18 -49.38 -56.00
CA ILE A 616 -19.04 -49.63 -56.88
C ILE A 616 -18.39 -50.94 -56.41
N SER A 617 -18.80 -52.06 -57.02
CA SER A 617 -18.31 -53.42 -56.71
C SER A 617 -17.20 -53.92 -57.65
N SER A 618 -16.76 -53.07 -58.58
CA SER A 618 -15.66 -53.37 -59.50
C SER A 618 -14.82 -52.12 -59.75
N GLU A 619 -13.68 -52.24 -60.45
CA GLU A 619 -12.84 -51.09 -60.81
C GLU A 619 -13.54 -50.10 -61.75
N SER A 620 -14.70 -50.45 -62.33
CA SER A 620 -15.50 -49.58 -63.19
C SER A 620 -16.96 -49.46 -62.73
N ILE A 621 -17.53 -48.27 -62.86
CA ILE A 621 -18.96 -48.02 -62.67
C ILE A 621 -19.53 -47.23 -63.85
N THR A 622 -20.71 -47.62 -64.30
CA THR A 622 -21.47 -46.89 -65.33
C THR A 622 -22.50 -46.00 -64.66
N VAL A 623 -22.32 -44.69 -64.76
CA VAL A 623 -23.25 -43.67 -64.25
C VAL A 623 -24.29 -43.36 -65.33
N LYS A 624 -25.56 -43.35 -64.95
CA LYS A 624 -26.70 -43.04 -65.84
C LYS A 624 -27.21 -41.63 -65.57
N LEU A 625 -27.11 -40.76 -66.57
CA LEU A 625 -27.51 -39.36 -66.47
C LEU A 625 -28.67 -39.03 -67.40
N THR A 626 -29.51 -38.09 -67.01
CA THR A 626 -30.51 -37.47 -67.88
C THR A 626 -30.68 -36.00 -67.53
N ALA A 627 -31.08 -35.18 -68.50
CA ALA A 627 -31.36 -33.77 -68.30
C ALA A 627 -32.88 -33.51 -68.23
N VAL A 628 -33.30 -32.62 -67.34
CA VAL A 628 -34.70 -32.19 -67.19
C VAL A 628 -34.76 -30.66 -67.18
N LYS A 629 -35.65 -30.10 -68.00
CA LYS A 629 -35.93 -28.67 -67.99
C LYS A 629 -36.81 -28.30 -66.79
N GLU A 630 -36.40 -27.26 -66.08
CA GLU A 630 -37.17 -26.54 -65.07
C GLU A 630 -37.99 -25.40 -65.70
N SER A 631 -37.57 -24.91 -66.88
CA SER A 631 -38.29 -23.92 -67.69
C SER A 631 -38.23 -24.24 -69.18
N VAL A 632 -39.27 -23.86 -69.93
CA VAL A 632 -39.33 -24.02 -71.40
C VAL A 632 -38.19 -23.29 -72.12
N SER A 633 -37.63 -22.25 -71.48
CA SER A 633 -36.54 -21.42 -72.02
C SER A 633 -35.13 -22.01 -71.92
N GLN A 634 -34.94 -23.13 -71.20
CA GLN A 634 -33.63 -23.79 -71.06
C GLN A 634 -33.21 -24.55 -72.33
N SER A 635 -31.90 -24.76 -72.51
CA SER A 635 -31.33 -25.56 -73.60
C SER A 635 -31.81 -27.03 -73.56
N ASP A 636 -31.89 -27.67 -74.72
CA ASP A 636 -32.26 -29.10 -74.85
C ASP A 636 -31.10 -30.07 -74.56
N SER A 637 -29.90 -29.56 -74.31
CA SER A 637 -28.71 -30.33 -73.95
C SER A 637 -27.72 -29.50 -73.15
N CYS A 638 -26.82 -30.16 -72.42
CA CYS A 638 -25.64 -29.53 -71.82
C CYS A 638 -24.43 -30.49 -71.80
N GLU A 639 -23.23 -29.92 -71.88
CA GLU A 639 -21.98 -30.66 -71.81
C GLU A 639 -21.50 -30.73 -70.35
N VAL A 640 -21.18 -31.93 -69.89
CA VAL A 640 -20.76 -32.18 -68.51
C VAL A 640 -19.43 -32.92 -68.44
N GLN A 641 -18.68 -32.69 -67.36
CA GLN A 641 -17.54 -33.50 -66.96
C GLN A 641 -17.85 -34.26 -65.68
N LEU A 642 -17.43 -35.54 -65.63
CA LEU A 642 -17.68 -36.47 -64.54
C LEU A 642 -16.38 -37.11 -64.04
N PHE A 643 -16.22 -37.18 -62.73
CA PHE A 643 -15.14 -37.92 -62.07
C PHE A 643 -15.46 -38.17 -60.59
N PHE A 644 -14.78 -39.13 -59.97
CA PHE A 644 -14.83 -39.36 -58.53
C PHE A 644 -13.68 -38.67 -57.79
N VAL A 645 -13.98 -38.20 -56.59
CA VAL A 645 -13.00 -37.74 -55.60
C VAL A 645 -13.14 -38.51 -54.29
N ASP A 646 -12.04 -38.59 -53.52
CA ASP A 646 -12.06 -39.11 -52.15
C ASP A 646 -12.49 -38.03 -51.13
N SER A 647 -12.54 -38.37 -49.85
CA SER A 647 -12.88 -37.46 -48.74
C SER A 647 -11.94 -36.26 -48.62
N SER A 648 -10.74 -36.37 -49.19
CA SER A 648 -9.76 -35.30 -49.30
C SER A 648 -9.87 -34.50 -50.61
N TYR A 649 -10.91 -34.71 -51.43
CA TYR A 649 -11.11 -34.07 -52.75
C TYR A 649 -10.03 -34.41 -53.80
N LYS A 650 -9.22 -35.45 -53.58
CA LYS A 650 -8.28 -35.92 -54.59
C LYS A 650 -9.04 -36.72 -55.65
N LYS A 651 -8.76 -36.48 -56.93
CA LYS A 651 -9.37 -37.24 -58.02
C LYS A 651 -8.92 -38.70 -57.97
N VAL A 652 -9.88 -39.61 -57.91
CA VAL A 652 -9.66 -41.06 -57.79
C VAL A 652 -10.24 -41.86 -58.95
N SER A 653 -10.74 -41.21 -60.00
CA SER A 653 -11.16 -41.88 -61.24
C SER A 653 -10.65 -41.22 -62.51
N THR A 654 -10.87 -41.90 -63.64
CA THR A 654 -10.85 -41.28 -64.96
C THR A 654 -11.84 -40.11 -65.03
N VAL A 655 -11.51 -39.06 -65.77
CA VAL A 655 -12.43 -37.96 -66.09
C VAL A 655 -13.11 -38.27 -67.42
N GLN A 656 -14.43 -38.15 -67.49
CA GLN A 656 -15.21 -38.34 -68.71
C GLN A 656 -15.99 -37.06 -69.04
N SER A 657 -16.06 -36.72 -70.33
CA SER A 657 -16.89 -35.62 -70.83
C SER A 657 -18.00 -36.20 -71.70
N GLU A 658 -19.24 -35.73 -71.52
CA GLU A 658 -20.40 -36.22 -72.28
C GLU A 658 -21.42 -35.11 -72.50
N THR A 659 -22.17 -35.18 -73.61
CA THR A 659 -23.31 -34.28 -73.86
C THR A 659 -24.62 -34.94 -73.46
N ILE A 660 -25.31 -34.37 -72.47
CA ILE A 660 -26.56 -34.92 -71.95
C ILE A 660 -27.74 -34.20 -72.59
N TYR A 661 -28.66 -34.98 -73.19
CA TYR A 661 -29.85 -34.46 -73.86
C TYR A 661 -31.10 -34.59 -72.97
N VAL A 662 -32.02 -33.63 -73.07
CA VAL A 662 -33.28 -33.63 -72.32
C VAL A 662 -34.14 -34.81 -72.77
N GLY A 663 -34.59 -35.63 -71.81
CA GLY A 663 -35.44 -36.79 -72.06
C GLY A 663 -34.74 -38.02 -72.66
N GLN A 664 -33.41 -38.00 -72.79
CA GLN A 664 -32.59 -39.17 -73.14
C GLN A 664 -31.73 -39.58 -71.95
N GLU A 665 -31.46 -40.89 -71.83
CA GLU A 665 -30.52 -41.43 -70.84
C GLU A 665 -29.15 -41.59 -71.51
N SER A 666 -28.11 -41.08 -70.84
CA SER A 666 -26.72 -41.18 -71.27
C SER A 666 -25.96 -42.01 -70.25
N GLU A 667 -25.14 -42.94 -70.73
CA GLU A 667 -24.36 -43.86 -69.88
C GLU A 667 -22.87 -43.50 -69.95
N CYS A 668 -22.28 -43.16 -68.81
CA CYS A 668 -20.89 -42.75 -68.68
C CYS A 668 -20.12 -43.75 -67.81
N THR A 669 -19.12 -44.43 -68.36
CA THR A 669 -18.33 -45.41 -67.58
C THR A 669 -17.06 -44.78 -67.03
N LEU A 670 -16.90 -44.82 -65.71
CA LEU A 670 -15.77 -44.28 -64.97
C LEU A 670 -14.97 -45.43 -64.35
N THR A 671 -13.63 -45.37 -64.43
CA THR A 671 -12.74 -46.33 -63.76
C THR A 671 -12.19 -45.71 -62.48
N VAL A 672 -12.45 -46.32 -61.33
CA VAL A 672 -12.04 -45.85 -59.99
C VAL A 672 -10.76 -46.58 -59.57
N SER A 673 -9.75 -45.83 -59.12
CA SER A 673 -8.45 -46.34 -58.70
C SER A 673 -8.58 -47.46 -57.66
N ALA A 674 -7.80 -48.53 -57.79
CA ALA A 674 -7.79 -49.67 -56.86
C ALA A 674 -7.28 -49.29 -55.45
N ASP A 675 -6.49 -48.21 -55.35
CA ASP A 675 -5.80 -47.81 -54.12
C ASP A 675 -6.65 -46.93 -53.17
N VAL A 676 -7.94 -46.77 -53.44
CA VAL A 676 -8.85 -45.99 -52.59
C VAL A 676 -9.22 -46.85 -51.37
N ALA A 677 -8.73 -46.44 -50.20
CA ALA A 677 -8.96 -47.12 -48.91
C ALA A 677 -10.22 -46.64 -48.16
N GLU A 678 -11.08 -45.85 -48.83
CA GLU A 678 -12.26 -45.24 -48.23
C GLU A 678 -13.53 -46.04 -48.57
N GLU A 679 -14.50 -46.05 -47.64
CA GLU A 679 -15.81 -46.70 -47.82
C GLU A 679 -16.70 -45.95 -48.82
N TYR A 680 -16.48 -44.64 -49.00
CA TYR A 680 -17.26 -43.79 -49.89
C TYR A 680 -16.37 -42.96 -50.79
N VAL A 681 -16.81 -42.77 -52.03
CA VAL A 681 -16.26 -41.78 -52.98
C VAL A 681 -17.36 -40.88 -53.50
N TYR A 682 -17.00 -39.67 -53.94
CA TYR A 682 -17.96 -38.66 -54.33
C TYR A 682 -17.89 -38.42 -55.84
N LEU A 683 -18.97 -38.73 -56.55
CA LEU A 683 -19.15 -38.39 -57.96
C LEU A 683 -19.36 -36.89 -58.09
N VAL A 684 -18.49 -36.23 -58.85
CA VAL A 684 -18.55 -34.81 -59.17
C VAL A 684 -19.07 -34.64 -60.59
N ILE A 685 -20.08 -33.78 -60.77
CA ILE A 685 -20.63 -33.38 -62.08
C ILE A 685 -20.41 -31.88 -62.26
N GLN A 686 -19.66 -31.49 -63.29
CA GLN A 686 -19.37 -30.10 -63.64
C GLN A 686 -19.96 -29.76 -65.02
N LEU A 687 -20.42 -28.52 -65.25
CA LEU A 687 -20.67 -28.04 -66.60
C LEU A 687 -19.34 -27.69 -67.25
N ALA A 688 -19.23 -27.88 -68.57
CA ALA A 688 -18.06 -27.43 -69.33
C ALA A 688 -17.83 -25.91 -69.22
N ASP A 689 -18.90 -25.12 -69.03
CA ASP A 689 -18.86 -23.66 -68.96
C ASP A 689 -18.61 -23.10 -67.54
N ASN A 690 -18.55 -23.96 -66.50
CA ASN A 690 -18.31 -23.53 -65.12
C ASN A 690 -16.81 -23.47 -64.79
N ASP A 691 -16.46 -22.73 -63.74
CA ASP A 691 -15.08 -22.70 -63.24
C ASP A 691 -14.64 -24.10 -62.76
N LYS A 692 -13.35 -24.41 -62.89
CA LYS A 692 -12.82 -25.76 -62.61
C LYS A 692 -12.99 -26.21 -61.15
N ASP A 693 -13.21 -25.28 -60.23
CA ASP A 693 -13.49 -25.53 -58.82
C ASP A 693 -14.99 -25.50 -58.46
N GLU A 694 -15.89 -25.46 -59.44
CA GLU A 694 -17.34 -25.51 -59.26
C GLU A 694 -17.95 -26.85 -59.70
N ALA A 695 -18.83 -27.42 -58.88
CA ALA A 695 -19.60 -28.62 -59.20
C ALA A 695 -21.10 -28.32 -59.16
N ILE A 696 -21.85 -28.75 -60.17
CA ILE A 696 -23.32 -28.64 -60.15
C ILE A 696 -23.89 -29.62 -59.12
N ARG A 697 -23.25 -30.79 -59.01
CA ARG A 697 -23.71 -31.87 -58.13
C ARG A 697 -22.54 -32.71 -57.65
N ILE A 698 -22.61 -33.06 -56.37
CA ILE A 698 -21.70 -34.00 -55.71
C ILE A 698 -22.58 -35.10 -55.12
N ILE A 699 -22.31 -36.36 -55.47
CA ILE A 699 -23.14 -37.51 -55.10
C ILE A 699 -22.27 -38.58 -54.46
N PRO A 700 -22.54 -39.02 -53.22
CA PRO A 700 -21.80 -40.11 -52.60
C PRO A 700 -22.13 -41.46 -53.25
N PHE A 701 -21.12 -42.28 -53.45
CA PHE A 701 -21.21 -43.69 -53.87
C PHE A 701 -20.41 -44.54 -52.90
N GLU A 702 -20.97 -45.69 -52.52
CA GLU A 702 -20.32 -46.68 -51.65
C GLU A 702 -19.39 -47.57 -52.48
N LEU A 703 -18.20 -47.86 -51.95
CA LEU A 703 -17.26 -48.83 -52.51
C LEU A 703 -17.46 -50.18 -51.81
N ASP A 704 -17.96 -51.17 -52.54
CA ASP A 704 -18.15 -52.55 -52.07
C ASP A 704 -17.03 -53.42 -52.64
N ARG A 705 -15.82 -53.30 -52.08
CA ARG A 705 -14.59 -53.96 -52.56
C ARG A 705 -14.13 -55.11 -51.69
#